data_AF-A0A976NZE3-F1
#
_entry.id   AF-A0A976NZE3-F1
#
_cell.length_a   1.000
_cell.length_b   1.000
_cell.length_c   1.000
_cell.angle_alpha   90.00
_cell.angle_beta   90.00
_cell.angle_gamma   90.00
#
_symmetry.space_group_name_H-M   'P 1'
#
loop_
_entity.id
_entity.type
_entity.pdbx_description
1 polymer ?
#
loop_
_entity_poly.entity_id
_entity_poly.type
_entity_poly.pdbx_seq_one_letter_code
_entity_poly.pdbx_strand_id
1 'polypeptide(L)'
;MISSSHLGSAIGETSASLCRALCVRSGNVVALGMQKAAVLNCAGMTLFRVFQGNVEVLGFRPPMGVYFSLQSPKWNNLLVIEGRSGSEETQAPFGPSNATLLQIMEPNLPAEYANEDEEMAADTLAMQLINNFPIVIILRSIPVTYGNVSCFYENARPHKSMAVLPGFKLIVLKANQHLLSDLTSGANPASVAPLGTDPSHHDWKSPERVLAELLVVDAFKTLRITDSWQATVNNLQKALMSEESASLQKIIVCGGKGVGKSTFCRYLVNRLLSEFKIVAFLDTDLGQSELNPSGLVALHTLTTPLLGPGFSHMKNPIRSFYCGNTNPGNDPLYYLKAVKSLLRLCDLKWANKWSGTSDNGSSGGRQCVPLVINTDGWIKSMGHDLLCNIIQESNPDHVVQLVAATKNKQFEIPTEGTWQIHAVPPWDPIGLTQSPRSSKELRKYRLHSYFLSRIRCDLPRTLLQNLHVLSEKNRIDSSIYCAYAQLPPFVVSFDRVDVAFAGSSVAPSQLLFSLNACVVGLCVNPNYKPIKDDKTKPRMGPPRIVLQPAHAPCLGIGIIRAVDATKRQLFLLSPLPLSIVKNVNLLIRSSIPLDDIILSAREAAQTPYVVTDVISSNGTGSAVMQSRNNFKRKRDGK
;
A
#
# COMPACT_ATOMS: atom_id res chain seq x y z
N MET A 1 -5.31 8.52 -43.52
CA MET A 1 -3.91 8.87 -43.84
C MET A 1 -3.56 10.05 -42.96
N ILE A 2 -2.70 10.03 -41.94
CA ILE A 2 -1.59 9.17 -41.53
C ILE A 2 -1.76 8.92 -40.02
N SER A 3 -1.79 7.66 -39.57
CA SER A 3 -1.67 7.29 -38.15
C SER A 3 -0.62 6.20 -38.05
N SER A 4 0.61 6.59 -37.70
CA SER A 4 1.69 5.66 -37.36
C SER A 4 1.65 5.34 -35.87
N SER A 5 1.70 4.05 -35.60
CA SER A 5 1.81 3.38 -34.33
C SER A 5 3.09 3.75 -33.57
N HIS A 6 2.97 4.22 -32.32
CA HIS A 6 4.06 4.21 -31.34
C HIS A 6 4.18 2.83 -30.67
N LEU A 7 4.36 1.77 -31.49
CA LEU A 7 5.06 0.58 -31.04
C LEU A 7 6.55 0.95 -31.14
N GLY A 8 7.23 1.05 -30.00
CA GLY A 8 8.67 1.22 -29.96
C GLY A 8 9.36 -0.02 -30.53
N SER A 9 9.61 0.00 -31.84
CA SER A 9 10.66 -0.80 -32.47
C SER A 9 12.00 -0.13 -32.19
N ALA A 10 12.84 -0.77 -31.38
CA ALA A 10 14.28 -0.59 -31.47
C ALA A 10 14.83 -1.93 -32.00
N ILE A 11 14.73 -2.12 -33.32
CA ILE A 11 15.41 -3.20 -34.05
C ILE A 11 16.34 -2.48 -35.02
N GLY A 12 17.61 -2.42 -34.64
CA GLY A 12 18.73 -1.89 -35.41
C GLY A 12 20.01 -2.48 -34.82
N GLU A 13 20.50 -3.50 -35.52
CA GLU A 13 21.79 -4.20 -35.44
C GLU A 13 22.84 -3.74 -34.40
N THR A 14 23.12 -4.59 -33.41
CA THR A 14 24.47 -5.10 -33.04
C THR A 14 24.34 -6.04 -31.83
N SER A 15 25.03 -7.19 -31.90
CA SER A 15 24.92 -8.36 -31.03
C SER A 15 25.56 -8.17 -29.63
N ALA A 16 25.04 -7.25 -28.83
CA ALA A 16 25.32 -7.17 -27.40
C ALA A 16 24.06 -7.61 -26.62
N SER A 17 24.21 -8.55 -25.69
CA SER A 17 23.11 -9.03 -24.83
C SER A 17 22.37 -7.84 -24.20
N LEU A 18 21.06 -7.72 -24.44
CA LEU A 18 20.19 -6.63 -23.96
C LEU A 18 20.25 -6.39 -22.43
N CYS A 19 20.58 -7.42 -21.66
CA CYS A 19 20.83 -7.35 -20.23
C CYS A 19 21.79 -8.47 -19.78
N ARG A 20 22.42 -8.30 -18.62
CA ARG A 20 23.25 -9.32 -17.96
C ARG A 20 23.04 -9.27 -16.45
N ALA A 21 22.90 -10.43 -15.81
CA ALA A 21 22.70 -10.53 -14.36
C ALA A 21 23.79 -11.37 -13.70
N LEU A 22 24.21 -10.96 -12.52
CA LEU A 22 25.15 -11.65 -11.64
C LEU A 22 24.53 -11.72 -10.23
N CYS A 23 24.64 -12.84 -9.53
CA CYS A 23 24.12 -12.95 -8.16
C CYS A 23 25.23 -13.16 -7.14
N VAL A 24 25.04 -12.64 -5.93
CA VAL A 24 25.92 -12.93 -4.80
C VAL A 24 25.77 -14.38 -4.34
N ARG A 25 26.69 -14.84 -3.49
CA ARG A 25 26.73 -16.21 -2.98
C ARG A 25 25.39 -16.69 -2.40
N SER A 26 24.65 -15.85 -1.67
CA SER A 26 23.34 -16.25 -1.12
C SER A 26 22.19 -16.29 -2.12
N GLY A 27 22.37 -15.76 -3.33
CA GLY A 27 21.32 -15.60 -4.34
C GLY A 27 20.23 -14.59 -3.97
N ASN A 28 20.32 -13.92 -2.83
CA ASN A 28 19.36 -12.90 -2.38
C ASN A 28 19.55 -11.55 -3.06
N VAL A 29 20.75 -11.29 -3.58
CA VAL A 29 21.11 -10.02 -4.23
C VAL A 29 21.60 -10.29 -5.65
N VAL A 30 21.12 -9.48 -6.59
CA VAL A 30 21.45 -9.59 -8.01
C VAL A 30 21.86 -8.21 -8.53
N ALA A 31 23.04 -8.12 -9.14
CA ALA A 31 23.44 -7.00 -9.97
C ALA A 31 22.95 -7.25 -11.40
N LEU A 32 22.20 -6.31 -11.97
CA LEU A 32 21.61 -6.39 -13.31
C LEU A 32 22.05 -5.19 -14.15
N GLY A 33 22.77 -5.45 -15.22
CA GLY A 33 23.12 -4.47 -16.25
C GLY A 33 22.08 -4.49 -17.38
N MET A 34 21.69 -3.33 -17.89
CA MET A 34 20.72 -3.17 -18.98
C MET A 34 21.07 -2.00 -19.90
N GLN A 35 20.58 -2.07 -21.15
CA GLN A 35 20.77 -1.01 -22.15
C GLN A 35 19.89 0.23 -21.92
N LYS A 36 20.27 1.36 -22.54
CA LYS A 36 19.43 2.58 -22.56
C LYS A 36 18.07 2.25 -23.18
N ALA A 37 17.00 2.75 -22.59
CA ALA A 37 15.61 2.48 -22.97
C ALA A 37 15.12 1.01 -22.80
N ALA A 38 15.90 0.13 -22.16
CA ALA A 38 15.40 -1.19 -21.80
C ALA A 38 14.30 -1.09 -20.72
N VAL A 39 13.40 -2.06 -20.71
CA VAL A 39 12.18 -2.08 -19.89
C VAL A 39 12.10 -3.40 -19.12
N LEU A 40 12.02 -3.32 -17.80
CA LEU A 40 11.94 -4.49 -16.92
C LEU A 40 10.53 -4.62 -16.32
N ASN A 41 9.78 -5.63 -16.74
CA ASN A 41 8.43 -5.89 -16.21
C ASN A 41 8.54 -6.68 -14.90
N CYS A 42 8.20 -6.04 -13.79
CA CYS A 42 8.47 -6.55 -12.47
C CYS A 42 7.26 -7.36 -11.95
N ALA A 43 7.46 -8.60 -11.53
CA ALA A 43 6.44 -9.38 -10.82
C ALA A 43 7.00 -9.95 -9.53
N GLY A 44 6.37 -9.62 -8.40
CA GLY A 44 6.83 -10.03 -7.09
C GLY A 44 7.12 -8.85 -6.16
N MET A 45 8.01 -9.09 -5.20
CA MET A 45 8.47 -8.10 -4.25
C MET A 45 10.01 -8.05 -4.18
N THR A 46 10.60 -6.87 -4.29
CA THR A 46 12.05 -6.69 -4.22
C THR A 46 12.40 -5.29 -3.70
N LEU A 47 13.56 -5.16 -3.07
CA LEU A 47 14.21 -3.87 -2.90
C LEU A 47 15.11 -3.63 -4.11
N PHE A 48 15.14 -2.40 -4.62
CA PHE A 48 16.06 -2.05 -5.70
C PHE A 48 16.78 -0.74 -5.40
N ARG A 49 18.03 -0.64 -5.86
CA ARG A 49 18.80 0.61 -5.88
C ARG A 49 19.50 0.77 -7.23
N VAL A 50 19.72 2.01 -7.62
CA VAL A 50 20.49 2.33 -8.83
C VAL A 50 21.97 2.40 -8.49
N PHE A 51 22.78 1.58 -9.14
CA PHE A 51 24.24 1.59 -9.01
C PHE A 51 24.87 2.54 -10.04
N GLN A 52 24.40 2.48 -11.28
CA GLN A 52 24.84 3.33 -12.39
C GLN A 52 23.65 3.70 -13.28
N GLY A 53 23.67 4.90 -13.84
CA GLY A 53 22.69 5.34 -14.83
C GLY A 53 21.41 5.87 -14.20
N ASN A 54 20.35 5.92 -14.99
CA ASN A 54 19.06 6.47 -14.55
C ASN A 54 17.93 5.53 -14.91
N VAL A 55 16.99 5.36 -13.98
CA VAL A 55 15.75 4.61 -14.21
C VAL A 55 14.55 5.43 -13.78
N GLU A 56 13.37 5.04 -14.23
CA GLU A 56 12.11 5.59 -13.78
C GLU A 56 11.13 4.46 -13.45
N VAL A 57 10.43 4.58 -12.32
CA VAL A 57 9.43 3.61 -11.87
C VAL A 57 8.17 4.35 -11.46
N LEU A 58 7.07 4.17 -12.20
CA LEU A 58 5.80 4.86 -11.95
C LEU A 58 5.99 6.39 -11.77
N GLY A 59 6.80 7.00 -12.64
CA GLY A 59 7.13 8.43 -12.60
C GLY A 59 8.16 8.84 -11.55
N PHE A 60 8.54 7.97 -10.60
CA PHE A 60 9.60 8.28 -9.64
C PHE A 60 10.97 8.05 -10.27
N ARG A 61 11.90 8.99 -10.04
CA ARG A 61 13.32 8.86 -10.41
C ARG A 61 14.16 8.64 -9.15
N PRO A 62 14.57 7.39 -8.85
CA PRO A 62 15.32 7.09 -7.65
C PRO A 62 16.72 7.70 -7.70
N PRO A 63 17.20 8.30 -6.60
CA PRO A 63 18.62 8.62 -6.45
C PRO A 63 19.46 7.34 -6.38
N MET A 64 20.72 7.48 -6.75
CA MET A 64 21.69 6.37 -6.72
C MET A 64 22.04 5.95 -5.29
N GLY A 65 22.33 4.66 -5.09
CA GLY A 65 22.76 4.11 -3.81
C GLY A 65 21.68 3.98 -2.73
N VAL A 66 20.43 4.36 -3.00
CA VAL A 66 19.31 4.26 -2.05
C VAL A 66 18.37 3.15 -2.45
N TYR A 67 18.03 2.28 -1.49
CA TYR A 67 17.07 1.20 -1.69
C TYR A 67 15.62 1.69 -1.61
N PHE A 68 14.79 1.24 -2.53
CA PHE A 68 13.34 1.44 -2.52
C PHE A 68 12.63 0.09 -2.65
N SER A 69 11.54 -0.08 -1.90
CA SER A 69 10.68 -1.27 -2.01
C SER A 69 9.75 -1.17 -3.21
N LEU A 70 9.75 -2.22 -4.01
CA LEU A 70 8.90 -2.40 -5.18
C LEU A 70 8.00 -3.61 -4.95
N GLN A 71 6.69 -3.38 -4.92
CA GLN A 71 5.67 -4.38 -4.62
C GLN A 71 4.71 -4.51 -5.82
N SER A 72 4.98 -5.48 -6.68
CA SER A 72 4.31 -5.66 -7.98
C SER A 72 3.62 -7.02 -8.06
N PRO A 73 2.46 -7.21 -7.40
CA PRO A 73 1.77 -8.50 -7.40
C PRO A 73 1.37 -8.93 -8.83
N LYS A 74 1.68 -10.18 -9.19
CA LYS A 74 1.45 -10.72 -10.54
C LYS A 74 -0.01 -10.67 -11.02
N TRP A 75 -0.96 -10.70 -10.10
CA TRP A 75 -2.39 -10.63 -10.38
C TRP A 75 -2.90 -9.21 -10.65
N ASN A 76 -2.02 -8.19 -10.55
CA ASN A 76 -2.32 -6.79 -10.80
C ASN A 76 -1.54 -6.29 -12.03
N ASN A 77 -1.74 -5.02 -12.39
CA ASN A 77 -0.90 -4.34 -13.37
C ASN A 77 0.52 -4.23 -12.83
N LEU A 78 1.46 -4.85 -13.53
CA LEU A 78 2.86 -4.89 -13.14
C LEU A 78 3.47 -3.49 -13.18
N LEU A 79 4.27 -3.19 -12.17
CA LEU A 79 5.21 -2.08 -12.21
C LEU A 79 6.33 -2.39 -13.19
N VAL A 80 6.91 -1.32 -13.72
CA VAL A 80 7.92 -1.37 -14.76
C VAL A 80 9.07 -0.48 -14.34
N ILE A 81 10.29 -1.01 -14.43
CA ILE A 81 11.52 -0.21 -14.34
C ILE A 81 11.93 0.14 -15.77
N GLU A 82 11.87 1.43 -16.10
CA GLU A 82 12.24 1.94 -17.42
C GLU A 82 13.62 2.59 -17.35
N GLY A 83 14.54 2.16 -18.23
CA GLY A 83 15.83 2.83 -18.37
C GLY A 83 15.67 4.22 -18.98
N ARG A 84 16.39 5.21 -18.44
CA ARG A 84 16.43 6.58 -18.94
C ARG A 84 17.87 6.95 -19.33
N SER A 85 18.02 7.77 -20.35
CA SER A 85 19.31 8.40 -20.66
C SER A 85 19.68 9.37 -19.54
N GLY A 86 20.95 9.41 -19.16
CA GLY A 86 21.48 10.35 -18.18
C GLY A 86 22.95 10.08 -17.89
N SER A 87 23.45 10.63 -16.79
CA SER A 87 24.84 10.42 -16.35
C SER A 87 25.12 8.93 -16.14
N GLU A 88 26.31 8.50 -16.55
CA GLU A 88 26.85 7.15 -16.32
C GLU A 88 27.77 7.13 -15.09
N GLU A 89 27.60 8.11 -14.19
CA GLU A 89 28.18 8.07 -12.85
C GLU A 89 27.78 6.79 -12.12
N THR A 90 28.71 6.32 -11.29
CA THR A 90 28.50 5.21 -10.36
C THR A 90 28.27 5.74 -8.96
N GLN A 91 27.48 5.01 -8.18
CA GLN A 91 27.30 5.30 -6.76
C GLN A 91 28.65 5.18 -6.02
N ALA A 92 28.73 5.79 -4.85
CA ALA A 92 29.74 5.40 -3.87
C ALA A 92 29.50 3.95 -3.39
N PRO A 93 30.55 3.23 -2.94
CA PRO A 93 30.40 1.92 -2.32
C PRO A 93 29.38 1.94 -1.18
N PHE A 94 28.56 0.89 -1.10
CA PHE A 94 27.57 0.75 -0.05
C PHE A 94 28.26 0.64 1.31
N GLY A 95 27.93 1.58 2.21
CA GLY A 95 28.53 1.64 3.53
C GLY A 95 27.50 1.79 4.66
N PRO A 96 27.98 2.10 5.88
CA PRO A 96 27.13 2.16 7.08
C PRO A 96 25.97 3.18 6.97
N SER A 97 26.20 4.29 6.27
CA SER A 97 25.17 5.30 6.01
C SER A 97 24.03 4.76 5.14
N ASN A 98 24.35 3.96 4.12
CA ASN A 98 23.35 3.32 3.26
C ASN A 98 22.58 2.23 4.02
N ALA A 99 23.27 1.43 4.83
CA ALA A 99 22.65 0.43 5.69
C ALA A 99 21.67 1.07 6.69
N THR A 100 22.08 2.18 7.32
CA THR A 100 21.23 2.96 8.23
C THR A 100 20.00 3.51 7.51
N LEU A 101 20.19 4.08 6.31
CA LEU A 101 19.09 4.58 5.50
C LEU A 101 18.11 3.47 5.09
N LEU A 102 18.62 2.30 4.68
CA LEU A 102 17.81 1.12 4.38
C LEU A 102 16.96 0.71 5.60
N GLN A 103 17.55 0.65 6.80
CA GLN A 103 16.82 0.30 8.02
C GLN A 103 15.73 1.33 8.38
N ILE A 104 15.96 2.62 8.11
CA ILE A 104 14.97 3.69 8.31
C ILE A 104 13.82 3.56 7.31
N MET A 105 14.13 3.26 6.05
CA MET A 105 13.13 3.13 4.98
C MET A 105 12.33 1.84 5.10
N GLU A 106 12.96 0.76 5.55
CA GLU A 106 12.36 -0.56 5.75
C GLU A 106 12.52 -1.01 7.21
N PRO A 107 11.78 -0.41 8.16
CA PRO A 107 11.94 -0.69 9.59
C PRO A 107 11.55 -2.11 10.00
N ASN A 108 10.82 -2.83 9.14
CA ASN A 108 10.45 -4.23 9.34
C ASN A 108 11.44 -5.21 8.69
N LEU A 109 12.46 -4.72 7.97
CA LEU A 109 13.52 -5.56 7.43
C LEU A 109 14.37 -6.08 8.61
N PRO A 110 14.52 -7.40 8.78
CA PRO A 110 15.38 -7.94 9.82
C PRO A 110 16.84 -7.60 9.54
N ALA A 111 17.64 -7.34 10.59
CA ALA A 111 19.03 -6.92 10.45
C ALA A 111 19.91 -7.89 9.63
N GLU A 112 19.63 -9.20 9.70
CA GLU A 112 20.31 -10.23 8.90
C GLU A 112 20.15 -10.03 7.38
N TYR A 113 19.11 -9.33 6.94
CA TYR A 113 18.86 -9.00 5.55
C TYR A 113 19.53 -7.71 5.10
N ALA A 114 20.23 -6.97 5.96
CA ALA A 114 21.02 -5.79 5.62
C ALA A 114 22.52 -6.06 5.81
N ASN A 115 22.98 -7.23 5.35
CA ASN A 115 24.38 -7.65 5.49
C ASN A 115 25.31 -6.82 4.59
N GLU A 116 26.24 -6.07 5.20
CA GLU A 116 27.21 -5.23 4.48
C GLU A 116 28.14 -6.04 3.57
N ASP A 117 28.52 -7.26 3.95
CA ASP A 117 29.38 -8.13 3.13
C ASP A 117 28.68 -8.54 1.82
N GLU A 118 27.37 -8.82 1.90
CA GLU A 118 26.58 -9.12 0.69
C GLU A 118 26.44 -7.89 -0.20
N GLU A 119 26.30 -6.70 0.37
CA GLU A 119 26.20 -5.45 -0.39
C GLU A 119 27.52 -5.09 -1.06
N MET A 120 28.65 -5.31 -0.39
CA MET A 120 29.99 -5.12 -0.96
C MET A 120 30.27 -6.12 -2.10
N ALA A 121 29.84 -7.38 -1.95
CA ALA A 121 29.88 -8.37 -3.02
C ALA A 121 29.00 -7.95 -4.20
N ALA A 122 27.79 -7.43 -3.94
CA ALA A 122 26.90 -6.94 -4.99
C ALA A 122 27.50 -5.74 -5.74
N ASP A 123 28.13 -4.80 -5.04
CA ASP A 123 28.84 -3.67 -5.65
C ASP A 123 30.02 -4.13 -6.51
N THR A 124 30.77 -5.14 -6.06
CA THR A 124 31.86 -5.76 -6.84
C THR A 124 31.35 -6.37 -8.14
N LEU A 125 30.22 -7.08 -8.09
CA LEU A 125 29.56 -7.62 -9.28
C LEU A 125 29.03 -6.52 -10.19
N ALA A 126 28.45 -5.46 -9.62
CA ALA A 126 27.97 -4.31 -10.38
C ALA A 126 29.10 -3.61 -11.15
N MET A 127 30.28 -3.45 -10.54
CA MET A 127 31.49 -2.92 -11.18
C MET A 127 31.98 -3.76 -12.38
N GLN A 128 31.64 -5.05 -12.45
CA GLN A 128 31.95 -5.87 -13.64
C GLN A 128 31.02 -5.57 -14.83
N LEU A 129 29.87 -4.92 -14.58
CA LEU A 129 28.84 -4.66 -15.58
C LEU A 129 28.94 -3.25 -16.18
N ILE A 130 29.49 -2.27 -15.44
CA ILE A 130 29.44 -0.84 -15.79
C ILE A 130 29.98 -0.48 -17.18
N ASN A 131 31.03 -1.17 -17.65
CA ASN A 131 31.67 -0.87 -18.93
C ASN A 131 30.84 -1.37 -20.13
N ASN A 132 29.99 -2.37 -19.90
CA ASN A 132 29.18 -3.01 -20.94
C ASN A 132 27.73 -2.54 -20.93
N PHE A 133 27.28 -1.99 -19.81
CA PHE A 133 25.90 -1.60 -19.58
C PHE A 133 25.81 -0.18 -19.04
N PRO A 134 25.11 0.74 -19.74
CA PRO A 134 24.97 2.13 -19.31
C PRO A 134 24.12 2.28 -18.04
N ILE A 135 23.30 1.27 -17.72
CA ILE A 135 22.48 1.25 -16.51
C ILE A 135 22.78 -0.04 -15.75
N VAL A 136 23.09 0.09 -14.46
CA VAL A 136 23.28 -1.05 -13.55
C VAL A 136 22.40 -0.81 -12.32
N ILE A 137 21.56 -1.79 -12.00
CA ILE A 137 20.72 -1.79 -10.80
C ILE A 137 21.05 -2.99 -9.92
N ILE A 138 20.85 -2.84 -8.62
CA ILE A 138 20.96 -3.92 -7.65
C ILE A 138 19.58 -4.25 -7.13
N LEU A 139 19.21 -5.53 -7.21
CA LEU A 139 17.94 -6.08 -6.74
C LEU A 139 18.20 -6.97 -5.53
N ARG A 140 17.38 -6.83 -4.48
CA ARG A 140 17.49 -7.57 -3.23
C ARG A 140 16.16 -8.20 -2.83
N SER A 141 16.21 -9.43 -2.33
CA SER A 141 15.03 -10.16 -1.88
C SER A 141 14.44 -9.53 -0.61
N ILE A 142 13.12 -9.60 -0.48
CA ILE A 142 12.39 -9.16 0.72
C ILE A 142 11.92 -10.40 1.47
N PRO A 143 12.04 -10.45 2.82
CA PRO A 143 11.48 -11.55 3.60
C PRO A 143 9.97 -11.66 3.41
N VAL A 144 9.49 -12.90 3.26
CA VAL A 144 8.06 -13.16 3.10
C VAL A 144 7.39 -13.11 4.47
N THR A 145 6.35 -12.29 4.58
CA THR A 145 5.51 -12.13 5.77
C THR A 145 4.06 -12.37 5.40
N TYR A 146 3.22 -12.71 6.37
CA TYR A 146 1.78 -12.82 6.09
C TYR A 146 1.15 -11.48 5.66
N GLY A 147 1.83 -10.35 5.91
CA GLY A 147 1.42 -9.04 5.40
C GLY A 147 1.73 -8.82 3.92
N ASN A 148 2.84 -9.34 3.38
CA ASN A 148 3.25 -9.10 1.99
C ASN A 148 3.06 -10.31 1.06
N VAL A 149 2.66 -11.48 1.59
CA VAL A 149 2.55 -12.75 0.84
C VAL A 149 1.70 -12.65 -0.43
N SER A 150 0.71 -11.74 -0.48
CA SER A 150 -0.09 -11.49 -1.68
C SER A 150 0.71 -10.92 -2.86
N CYS A 151 1.88 -10.34 -2.60
CA CYS A 151 2.81 -9.85 -3.61
C CYS A 151 3.85 -10.88 -4.03
N PHE A 152 3.96 -12.02 -3.34
CA PHE A 152 4.96 -13.05 -3.65
C PHE A 152 4.71 -13.64 -5.03
N TYR A 153 5.76 -13.70 -5.86
CA TYR A 153 5.69 -14.35 -7.15
C TYR A 153 6.94 -15.18 -7.43
N GLU A 154 6.70 -16.43 -7.81
CA GLU A 154 7.72 -17.35 -8.29
C GLU A 154 7.05 -18.31 -9.27
N ASN A 155 7.65 -18.49 -10.46
CA ASN A 155 7.16 -19.45 -11.44
C ASN A 155 7.86 -20.81 -11.20
N ALA A 156 7.07 -21.84 -10.94
CA ALA A 156 7.57 -23.14 -10.55
C ALA A 156 7.68 -24.09 -11.75
N ARG A 157 8.88 -24.60 -12.01
CA ARG A 157 9.02 -26.04 -12.29
C ARG A 157 9.23 -26.73 -10.93
N PRO A 158 8.45 -27.75 -10.55
CA PRO A 158 8.25 -28.18 -9.16
C PRO A 158 9.46 -28.82 -8.42
N HIS A 159 10.69 -28.74 -8.94
CA HIS A 159 11.83 -29.54 -8.45
C HIS A 159 13.13 -28.78 -8.13
N LYS A 160 13.18 -27.44 -8.19
CA LYS A 160 14.40 -26.69 -7.81
C LYS A 160 14.25 -26.08 -6.41
N SER A 161 15.12 -26.46 -5.47
CA SER A 161 15.01 -26.05 -4.05
C SER A 161 15.37 -24.59 -3.78
N MET A 162 16.24 -23.98 -4.61
CA MET A 162 16.78 -22.63 -4.37
C MET A 162 16.91 -21.81 -5.66
N ALA A 163 16.07 -20.78 -5.77
CA ALA A 163 16.01 -19.86 -6.90
C ALA A 163 16.70 -18.54 -6.57
N VAL A 164 17.36 -17.94 -7.55
CA VAL A 164 17.89 -16.58 -7.42
C VAL A 164 16.74 -15.59 -7.24
N LEU A 165 16.95 -14.64 -6.32
CA LEU A 165 16.04 -13.54 -5.98
C LEU A 165 14.62 -14.07 -5.68
N PRO A 166 14.44 -14.82 -4.58
CA PRO A 166 13.17 -15.47 -4.26
C PRO A 166 12.04 -14.45 -4.07
N GLY A 167 10.85 -14.79 -4.57
CA GLY A 167 9.65 -13.94 -4.48
C GLY A 167 9.55 -12.81 -5.49
N PHE A 168 10.54 -12.67 -6.39
CA PHE A 168 10.55 -11.72 -7.49
C PHE A 168 11.08 -12.32 -8.78
N LYS A 169 10.46 -11.96 -9.92
CA LYS A 169 10.87 -12.33 -11.26
C LYS A 169 10.59 -11.20 -12.26
N LEU A 170 11.34 -11.20 -13.34
CA LEU A 170 11.15 -10.31 -14.48
C LEU A 170 10.35 -11.04 -15.56
N ILE A 171 9.24 -10.45 -15.99
CA ILE A 171 8.34 -11.10 -16.96
C ILE A 171 8.66 -10.64 -18.39
N VAL A 172 8.80 -11.62 -19.28
CA VAL A 172 9.02 -11.42 -20.72
C VAL A 172 7.75 -11.81 -21.48
N LEU A 173 7.33 -10.98 -22.43
CA LEU A 173 6.18 -11.29 -23.29
C LEU A 173 6.47 -12.54 -24.12
N LYS A 174 5.44 -13.37 -24.34
CA LYS A 174 5.57 -14.57 -25.18
C LYS A 174 6.11 -14.28 -26.58
N ALA A 175 5.77 -13.13 -27.18
CA ALA A 175 6.31 -12.70 -28.47
C ALA A 175 7.85 -12.52 -28.45
N ASN A 176 8.41 -12.18 -27.29
CA ASN A 176 9.83 -11.93 -27.08
C ASN A 176 10.56 -13.16 -26.50
N GLN A 177 9.97 -14.35 -26.56
CA GLN A 177 10.57 -15.58 -26.03
C GLN A 177 11.90 -15.93 -26.73
N HIS A 178 12.07 -15.56 -28.00
CA HIS A 178 13.32 -15.76 -28.74
C HIS A 178 14.49 -14.97 -28.13
N LEU A 179 14.25 -13.73 -27.67
CA LEU A 179 15.27 -12.95 -26.97
C LEU A 179 15.72 -13.64 -25.68
N LEU A 180 14.80 -14.31 -24.98
CA LEU A 180 15.15 -15.09 -23.81
C LEU A 180 16.02 -16.30 -24.18
N SER A 181 15.70 -17.03 -25.25
CA SER A 181 16.53 -18.17 -25.67
C SER A 181 17.93 -17.74 -26.07
N ASP A 182 18.09 -16.57 -26.68
CA ASP A 182 19.40 -16.05 -27.06
C ASP A 182 20.23 -15.66 -25.81
N LEU A 183 19.61 -14.90 -24.89
CA LEU A 183 20.23 -14.47 -23.63
C LEU A 183 20.56 -15.62 -22.67
N THR A 184 19.88 -16.76 -22.81
CA THR A 184 20.04 -17.93 -21.93
C THR A 184 20.61 -19.15 -22.67
N SER A 185 21.07 -18.99 -23.90
CA SER A 185 21.55 -20.07 -24.78
C SER A 185 22.70 -20.90 -24.16
N GLY A 186 23.57 -20.26 -23.36
CA GLY A 186 24.63 -20.92 -22.60
C GLY A 186 24.20 -21.58 -21.28
N ALA A 187 22.97 -21.35 -20.83
CA ALA A 187 22.47 -21.89 -19.57
C ALA A 187 22.00 -23.34 -19.75
N ASN A 188 22.77 -24.31 -19.27
CA ASN A 188 22.29 -25.69 -19.19
C ASN A 188 21.21 -25.78 -18.07
N PRO A 189 19.92 -26.06 -18.38
CA PRO A 189 18.87 -26.11 -17.36
C PRO A 189 19.07 -27.25 -16.35
N ALA A 190 19.81 -28.29 -16.76
CA ALA A 190 20.14 -29.49 -16.01
C ALA A 190 21.50 -29.42 -15.28
N SER A 191 22.26 -28.30 -15.39
CA SER A 191 23.48 -28.13 -14.61
C SER A 191 23.16 -28.16 -13.12
N VAL A 192 23.72 -29.14 -12.42
CA VAL A 192 23.66 -29.26 -10.95
C VAL A 192 24.81 -28.46 -10.35
N ALA A 193 24.66 -28.01 -9.12
CA ALA A 193 25.77 -27.41 -8.37
C ALA A 193 26.97 -28.38 -8.36
N PRO A 194 28.21 -27.88 -8.47
CA PRO A 194 29.40 -28.71 -8.34
C PRO A 194 29.40 -29.55 -7.05
N LEU A 195 30.03 -30.73 -7.10
CA LEU A 195 30.16 -31.60 -5.93
C LEU A 195 30.88 -30.85 -4.79
N GLY A 196 30.28 -30.84 -3.60
CA GLY A 196 30.82 -30.14 -2.43
C GLY A 196 30.39 -28.67 -2.28
N THR A 197 29.64 -28.11 -3.24
CA THR A 197 29.03 -26.79 -3.08
C THR A 197 27.85 -26.87 -2.12
N ASP A 198 27.84 -25.99 -1.12
CA ASP A 198 26.67 -25.83 -0.23
C ASP A 198 25.44 -25.50 -1.09
N PRO A 199 24.31 -26.22 -0.93
CA PRO A 199 23.08 -25.96 -1.68
C PRO A 199 22.58 -24.51 -1.57
N SER A 200 22.93 -23.80 -0.50
CA SER A 200 22.60 -22.39 -0.27
C SER A 200 23.43 -21.40 -1.08
N HIS A 201 24.50 -21.86 -1.72
CA HIS A 201 25.37 -21.02 -2.52
C HIS A 201 24.97 -20.98 -4.00
N HIS A 202 25.13 -19.80 -4.59
CA HIS A 202 24.72 -19.46 -5.95
C HIS A 202 25.81 -18.78 -6.78
N ASP A 203 27.00 -18.56 -6.20
CA ASP A 203 28.20 -17.99 -6.84
C ASP A 203 28.77 -18.84 -7.98
N TRP A 204 28.48 -20.14 -8.00
CA TRP A 204 28.82 -21.03 -9.12
C TRP A 204 27.97 -20.83 -10.39
N LYS A 205 26.84 -20.11 -10.30
CA LYS A 205 25.93 -19.93 -11.43
C LYS A 205 26.51 -18.97 -12.46
N SER A 206 26.51 -19.38 -13.73
CA SER A 206 26.88 -18.48 -14.83
C SER A 206 25.87 -17.33 -14.98
N PRO A 207 26.25 -16.20 -15.61
CA PRO A 207 25.33 -15.08 -15.85
C PRO A 207 24.05 -15.49 -16.60
N GLU A 208 24.19 -16.39 -17.59
CA GLU A 208 23.08 -16.92 -18.38
C GLU A 208 22.14 -17.74 -17.50
N ARG A 209 22.69 -18.49 -16.54
CA ARG A 209 21.90 -19.28 -15.58
C ARG A 209 21.15 -18.39 -14.59
N VAL A 210 21.77 -17.31 -14.12
CA VAL A 210 21.13 -16.31 -13.26
C VAL A 210 19.95 -15.67 -14.01
N LEU A 211 20.17 -15.24 -15.26
CA LEU A 211 19.11 -14.70 -16.12
C LEU A 211 17.98 -15.71 -16.36
N ALA A 212 18.29 -16.98 -16.62
CA ALA A 212 17.29 -18.03 -16.85
C ALA A 212 16.40 -18.31 -15.63
N GLU A 213 16.89 -18.04 -14.42
CA GLU A 213 16.09 -18.16 -13.18
C GLU A 213 15.34 -16.87 -12.84
N LEU A 214 15.85 -15.71 -13.26
CA LEU A 214 15.23 -14.40 -13.01
C LEU A 214 14.12 -14.07 -14.02
N LEU A 215 14.32 -14.43 -15.30
CA LEU A 215 13.41 -14.14 -16.40
C LEU A 215 12.36 -15.24 -16.56
N VAL A 216 11.10 -14.84 -16.70
CA VAL A 216 9.96 -15.74 -16.84
C VAL A 216 9.11 -15.33 -18.04
N VAL A 217 8.84 -16.27 -18.93
CA VAL A 217 7.87 -16.07 -20.02
C VAL A 217 6.47 -16.34 -19.49
N ASP A 218 5.62 -15.32 -19.46
CA ASP A 218 4.24 -15.42 -19.00
C ASP A 218 3.38 -14.31 -19.62
N ALA A 219 2.06 -14.44 -19.53
CA ALA A 219 1.12 -13.36 -19.87
C ALA A 219 1.03 -12.37 -18.70
N PHE A 220 1.05 -11.08 -18.99
CA PHE A 220 0.96 -10.03 -17.97
C PHE A 220 0.31 -8.76 -18.52
N LYS A 221 0.01 -7.84 -17.61
CA LYS A 221 -0.35 -6.46 -17.90
C LYS A 221 0.65 -5.55 -17.24
N THR A 222 0.95 -4.42 -17.86
CA THR A 222 1.75 -3.37 -17.24
C THR A 222 0.88 -2.20 -16.86
N LEU A 223 1.31 -1.49 -15.82
CA LEU A 223 0.74 -0.20 -15.47
C LEU A 223 1.22 0.84 -16.50
N ARG A 224 0.33 1.23 -17.42
CA ARG A 224 0.64 2.27 -18.43
C ARG A 224 0.05 3.60 -18.00
N ILE A 225 0.87 4.64 -18.01
CA ILE A 225 0.43 6.02 -17.81
C ILE A 225 0.21 6.64 -19.19
N THR A 226 -1.01 7.10 -19.46
CA THR A 226 -1.38 7.68 -20.76
C THR A 226 -0.78 9.07 -20.96
N ASP A 227 -0.62 9.50 -22.21
CA ASP A 227 -0.03 10.81 -22.53
C ASP A 227 -0.84 11.96 -21.91
N SER A 228 -2.17 11.83 -21.82
CA SER A 228 -3.02 12.82 -21.16
C SER A 228 -2.76 12.89 -19.64
N TRP A 229 -2.54 11.75 -18.99
CA TRP A 229 -2.16 11.73 -17.57
C TRP A 229 -0.78 12.36 -17.37
N GLN A 230 0.19 12.03 -18.23
CA GLN A 230 1.53 12.62 -18.20
C GLN A 230 1.49 14.13 -18.41
N ALA A 231 0.77 14.61 -19.43
CA ALA A 231 0.61 16.03 -19.73
C ALA A 231 -0.02 16.79 -18.55
N THR A 232 -1.07 16.23 -17.95
CA THR A 232 -1.72 16.82 -16.77
C THR A 232 -0.75 16.95 -15.60
N VAL A 233 -0.02 15.88 -15.25
CA VAL A 233 0.95 15.91 -14.16
C VAL A 233 2.13 16.84 -14.47
N ASN A 234 2.60 16.91 -15.72
CA ASN A 234 3.62 17.86 -16.14
C ASN A 234 3.15 19.31 -15.96
N ASN A 235 1.88 19.61 -16.29
CA ASN A 235 1.31 20.94 -16.11
C ASN A 235 1.17 21.30 -14.62
N LEU A 236 0.69 20.36 -13.80
CA LEU A 236 0.63 20.53 -12.34
C LEU A 236 2.03 20.77 -11.76
N GLN A 237 3.03 19.96 -12.14
CA GLN A 237 4.40 20.13 -11.69
C GLN A 237 4.96 21.50 -12.09
N LYS A 238 4.73 21.95 -13.33
CA LYS A 238 5.14 23.30 -13.77
C LYS A 238 4.46 24.40 -12.97
N ALA A 239 3.16 24.30 -12.71
CA ALA A 239 2.42 25.27 -11.91
C ALA A 239 2.96 25.34 -10.47
N LEU A 240 3.24 24.18 -9.87
CA LEU A 240 3.83 24.08 -8.52
C LEU A 240 5.25 24.64 -8.42
N MET A 241 5.98 24.60 -9.55
CA MET A 241 7.36 25.08 -9.66
C MET A 241 7.43 26.56 -10.11
N SER A 242 6.29 27.24 -10.35
CA SER A 242 6.27 28.68 -10.61
C SER A 242 6.70 29.48 -9.37
N GLU A 243 7.44 30.57 -9.54
CA GLU A 243 7.89 31.46 -8.45
C GLU A 243 6.76 32.27 -7.82
N GLU A 244 5.63 32.42 -8.52
CA GLU A 244 4.43 33.11 -8.03
C GLU A 244 3.66 32.29 -6.97
N SER A 245 4.01 31.00 -6.80
CA SER A 245 3.34 30.08 -5.88
C SER A 245 3.98 30.10 -4.48
N ALA A 246 3.73 31.18 -3.73
CA ALA A 246 4.32 31.40 -2.40
C ALA A 246 3.61 30.64 -1.24
N SER A 247 2.50 29.93 -1.51
CA SER A 247 1.65 29.28 -0.50
C SER A 247 1.54 27.76 -0.67
N LEU A 248 0.98 27.09 0.34
CA LEU A 248 0.61 25.68 0.30
C LEU A 248 -0.32 25.42 -0.90
N GLN A 249 0.17 24.71 -1.91
CA GLN A 249 -0.63 24.34 -3.07
C GLN A 249 -1.35 23.01 -2.86
N LYS A 250 -2.66 23.02 -3.11
CA LYS A 250 -3.59 21.92 -2.81
C LYS A 250 -4.18 21.37 -4.11
N ILE A 251 -4.01 20.07 -4.31
CA ILE A 251 -4.49 19.34 -5.48
C ILE A 251 -5.50 18.30 -5.01
N ILE A 252 -6.75 18.40 -5.47
CA ILE A 252 -7.76 17.38 -5.24
C ILE A 252 -7.80 16.42 -6.42
N VAL A 253 -7.84 15.12 -6.15
CA VAL A 253 -8.07 14.07 -7.16
C VAL A 253 -9.43 13.42 -6.89
N CYS A 254 -10.38 13.63 -7.81
CA CYS A 254 -11.74 13.13 -7.68
C CYS A 254 -12.20 12.33 -8.93
N GLY A 255 -13.26 11.53 -8.78
CA GLY A 255 -13.67 10.58 -9.81
C GLY A 255 -14.48 9.40 -9.27
N GLY A 256 -15.27 8.75 -10.13
CA GLY A 256 -16.07 7.58 -9.75
C GLY A 256 -15.25 6.36 -9.27
N LYS A 257 -15.92 5.33 -8.77
CA LYS A 257 -15.24 4.07 -8.38
C LYS A 257 -14.59 3.38 -9.59
N GLY A 258 -13.33 2.98 -9.44
CA GLY A 258 -12.58 2.22 -10.44
C GLY A 258 -12.12 2.99 -11.68
N VAL A 259 -12.09 4.33 -11.65
CA VAL A 259 -11.62 5.16 -12.78
C VAL A 259 -10.09 5.39 -12.81
N GLY A 260 -9.38 4.95 -11.75
CA GLY A 260 -7.92 5.07 -11.65
C GLY A 260 -7.40 6.06 -10.61
N LYS A 261 -8.24 6.62 -9.71
CA LYS A 261 -7.83 7.64 -8.71
C LYS A 261 -6.58 7.29 -7.94
N SER A 262 -6.56 6.13 -7.27
CA SER A 262 -5.40 5.65 -6.51
C SER A 262 -4.14 5.50 -7.38
N THR A 263 -4.28 5.12 -8.64
CA THR A 263 -3.16 5.06 -9.58
C THR A 263 -2.64 6.45 -9.94
N PHE A 264 -3.54 7.39 -10.24
CA PHE A 264 -3.18 8.78 -10.52
C PHE A 264 -2.51 9.43 -9.31
N CYS A 265 -3.06 9.25 -8.11
CA CYS A 265 -2.47 9.73 -6.85
C CYS A 265 -1.05 9.20 -6.65
N ARG A 266 -0.82 7.89 -6.83
CA ARG A 266 0.53 7.30 -6.75
C ARG A 266 1.49 7.91 -7.77
N TYR A 267 1.07 8.02 -9.03
CA TYR A 267 1.87 8.61 -10.09
C TYR A 267 2.20 10.09 -9.82
N LEU A 268 1.21 10.89 -9.41
CA LEU A 268 1.38 12.30 -9.04
C LEU A 268 2.35 12.45 -7.87
N VAL A 269 2.12 11.73 -6.76
CA VAL A 269 2.99 11.79 -5.58
C VAL A 269 4.43 11.39 -5.94
N ASN A 270 4.62 10.33 -6.70
CA ASN A 270 5.94 9.87 -7.14
C ASN A 270 6.69 10.92 -7.99
N ARG A 271 5.96 11.61 -8.88
CA ARG A 271 6.51 12.72 -9.67
C ARG A 271 6.87 13.91 -8.79
N LEU A 272 6.01 14.28 -7.85
CA LEU A 272 6.29 15.36 -6.91
C LEU A 272 7.47 15.04 -5.99
N LEU A 273 7.63 13.80 -5.53
CA LEU A 273 8.78 13.40 -4.71
C LEU A 273 10.13 13.45 -5.43
N SER A 274 10.13 13.60 -6.76
CA SER A 274 11.36 13.83 -7.53
C SER A 274 11.82 15.30 -7.46
N GLU A 275 10.93 16.22 -7.09
CA GLU A 275 11.18 17.68 -7.04
C GLU A 275 11.08 18.25 -5.61
N PHE A 276 10.22 17.67 -4.79
CA PHE A 276 9.90 18.09 -3.43
C PHE A 276 10.38 17.06 -2.42
N LYS A 277 11.05 17.51 -1.35
CA LYS A 277 11.52 16.64 -0.26
C LYS A 277 10.37 15.94 0.48
N ILE A 278 9.21 16.60 0.55
CA ILE A 278 8.04 16.12 1.27
C ILE A 278 6.80 16.44 0.44
N VAL A 279 5.88 15.47 0.35
CA VAL A 279 4.52 15.67 -0.18
C VAL A 279 3.52 15.38 0.93
N ALA A 280 2.63 16.32 1.23
CA ALA A 280 1.53 16.08 2.14
C ALA A 280 0.42 15.31 1.40
N PHE A 281 -0.19 14.33 2.07
CA PHE A 281 -1.24 13.50 1.47
C PHE A 281 -2.42 13.37 2.43
N LEU A 282 -3.57 13.93 2.04
CA LEU A 282 -4.82 13.80 2.79
C LEU A 282 -5.69 12.74 2.11
N ASP A 283 -5.93 11.65 2.81
CA ASP A 283 -6.78 10.58 2.35
C ASP A 283 -8.16 10.66 3.00
N THR A 284 -9.18 10.83 2.16
CA THR A 284 -10.58 10.91 2.60
C THR A 284 -11.40 9.70 2.14
N ASP A 285 -10.81 8.74 1.41
CA ASP A 285 -11.48 7.48 1.04
C ASP A 285 -11.51 6.49 2.21
N LEU A 286 -12.67 6.36 2.86
CA LEU A 286 -12.86 5.43 3.99
C LEU A 286 -12.81 3.95 3.57
N GLY A 287 -13.14 3.64 2.32
CA GLY A 287 -13.27 2.27 1.84
C GLY A 287 -11.95 1.66 1.37
N GLN A 288 -11.19 2.41 0.58
CA GLN A 288 -9.95 1.96 -0.07
C GLN A 288 -8.80 2.94 0.17
N SER A 289 -8.57 3.31 1.43
CA SER A 289 -7.44 4.17 1.80
C SER A 289 -6.11 3.70 1.18
N GLU A 290 -5.27 4.65 0.79
CA GLU A 290 -4.00 4.43 0.12
C GLU A 290 -2.88 4.02 1.08
N LEU A 291 -2.91 4.49 2.32
CA LEU A 291 -1.80 4.39 3.28
C LEU A 291 -2.18 3.77 4.63
N ASN A 292 -3.48 3.51 4.86
CA ASN A 292 -4.00 3.00 6.11
C ASN A 292 -5.06 1.91 5.91
N PRO A 293 -5.41 1.18 6.98
CA PRO A 293 -6.63 0.38 7.01
C PRO A 293 -7.89 1.23 6.78
N SER A 294 -8.97 0.58 6.32
CA SER A 294 -10.25 1.24 6.06
C SER A 294 -10.88 1.87 7.31
N GLY A 295 -11.66 2.92 7.10
CA GLY A 295 -12.42 3.63 8.13
C GLY A 295 -11.73 4.83 8.77
N LEU A 296 -10.60 5.25 8.22
CA LEU A 296 -9.85 6.43 8.67
C LEU A 296 -9.90 7.54 7.63
N VAL A 297 -10.08 8.78 8.09
CA VAL A 297 -9.63 9.97 7.36
C VAL A 297 -8.26 10.32 7.91
N ALA A 298 -7.25 10.50 7.05
CA ALA A 298 -5.86 10.55 7.51
C ALA A 298 -5.00 11.53 6.73
N LEU A 299 -4.15 12.27 7.45
CA LEU A 299 -3.14 13.15 6.89
C LEU A 299 -1.74 12.55 7.06
N HIS A 300 -0.98 12.46 5.98
CA HIS A 300 0.36 11.90 5.94
C HIS A 300 1.38 12.92 5.40
N THR A 301 2.64 12.69 5.74
CA THR A 301 3.81 13.28 5.06
C THR A 301 4.59 12.17 4.40
N LEU A 302 4.74 12.27 3.08
CA LEU A 302 5.43 11.29 2.27
C LEU A 302 6.82 11.82 1.91
N THR A 303 7.83 10.98 2.13
CA THR A 303 9.24 11.18 1.75
C THR A 303 9.78 10.03 0.90
N THR A 304 8.98 8.97 0.73
CA THR A 304 9.33 7.78 -0.05
C THR A 304 8.21 7.48 -1.04
N PRO A 305 8.56 7.00 -2.24
CA PRO A 305 7.61 6.77 -3.32
C PRO A 305 6.61 5.65 -2.99
N LEU A 306 5.48 5.67 -3.68
CA LEU A 306 4.41 4.67 -3.58
C LEU A 306 4.54 3.68 -4.76
N LEU A 307 5.45 2.71 -4.62
CA LEU A 307 5.78 1.73 -5.65
C LEU A 307 5.10 0.38 -5.40
N GLY A 308 3.77 0.41 -5.28
CA GLY A 308 2.96 -0.79 -5.12
C GLY A 308 1.47 -0.48 -4.97
N PRO A 309 0.62 -1.48 -4.73
CA PRO A 309 -0.79 -1.27 -4.36
C PRO A 309 -0.93 -0.71 -2.94
N GLY A 310 -2.07 -0.06 -2.63
CA GLY A 310 -2.30 0.64 -1.34
C GLY A 310 -2.07 -0.17 -0.05
N PHE A 311 -2.17 -1.50 -0.08
CA PHE A 311 -1.86 -2.32 1.10
C PHE A 311 -0.36 -2.53 1.33
N SER A 312 0.49 -2.29 0.33
CA SER A 312 1.91 -2.63 0.35
C SER A 312 2.82 -1.56 0.95
N HIS A 313 2.29 -0.36 1.23
CA HIS A 313 3.09 0.80 1.66
C HIS A 313 2.38 1.58 2.77
N MET A 314 1.78 0.88 3.73
CA MET A 314 1.08 1.55 4.83
C MET A 314 2.03 2.35 5.73
N LYS A 315 1.55 3.52 6.16
CA LYS A 315 2.33 4.48 6.95
C LYS A 315 1.49 5.05 8.07
N ASN A 316 2.10 5.28 9.23
CA ASN A 316 1.42 5.99 10.30
C ASN A 316 1.09 7.44 9.86
N PRO A 317 -0.14 7.92 10.06
CA PRO A 317 -0.50 9.28 9.75
C PRO A 317 0.08 10.27 10.77
N ILE A 318 0.24 11.53 10.36
CA ILE A 318 0.49 12.65 11.29
C ILE A 318 -0.69 12.80 12.24
N ARG A 319 -1.89 12.71 11.67
CA ARG A 319 -3.16 12.72 12.40
C ARG A 319 -4.21 12.01 11.58
N SER A 320 -5.07 11.26 12.25
CA SER A 320 -6.24 10.65 11.64
C SER A 320 -7.43 10.68 12.59
N PHE A 321 -8.61 10.46 12.02
CA PHE A 321 -9.87 10.33 12.76
C PHE A 321 -10.58 9.07 12.28
N TYR A 322 -11.04 8.24 13.22
CA TYR A 322 -11.71 7.00 12.90
C TYR A 322 -13.23 7.21 12.75
N CYS A 323 -13.74 6.93 11.55
CA CYS A 323 -15.17 6.99 11.25
C CYS A 323 -15.88 5.64 11.46
N GLY A 324 -15.12 4.54 11.62
CA GLY A 324 -15.66 3.22 11.97
C GLY A 324 -16.53 2.55 10.91
N ASN A 325 -16.56 3.05 9.68
CA ASN A 325 -17.18 2.41 8.52
C ASN A 325 -16.38 2.72 7.24
N THR A 326 -16.58 1.91 6.20
CA THR A 326 -16.02 2.08 4.86
C THR A 326 -16.84 3.01 3.95
N ASN A 327 -17.95 3.56 4.42
CA ASN A 327 -18.81 4.47 3.68
C ASN A 327 -19.07 5.74 4.52
N PRO A 328 -18.80 6.95 3.99
CA PRO A 328 -19.03 8.19 4.74
C PRO A 328 -20.52 8.49 4.99
N GLY A 329 -21.45 7.87 4.25
CA GLY A 329 -22.89 8.06 4.44
C GLY A 329 -23.44 7.56 5.78
N ASN A 330 -22.65 6.81 6.55
CA ASN A 330 -23.04 6.36 7.89
C ASN A 330 -23.09 7.51 8.92
N ASP A 331 -22.14 8.44 8.84
CA ASP A 331 -22.11 9.66 9.65
C ASP A 331 -21.43 10.77 8.83
N PRO A 332 -22.17 11.38 7.87
CA PRO A 332 -21.60 12.35 6.93
C PRO A 332 -21.10 13.61 7.63
N LEU A 333 -21.75 14.01 8.74
CA LEU A 333 -21.37 15.20 9.51
C LEU A 333 -20.04 14.99 10.23
N TYR A 334 -19.86 13.84 10.89
CA TYR A 334 -18.59 13.52 11.53
C TYR A 334 -17.47 13.35 10.51
N TYR A 335 -17.74 12.69 9.38
CA TYR A 335 -16.78 12.56 8.28
C TYR A 335 -16.29 13.92 7.79
N LEU A 336 -17.18 14.87 7.49
CA LEU A 336 -16.78 16.23 7.10
C LEU A 336 -16.01 16.94 8.21
N LYS A 337 -16.43 16.80 9.47
CA LYS A 337 -15.72 17.38 10.63
C LYS A 337 -14.29 16.86 10.74
N ALA A 338 -14.06 15.56 10.48
CA ALA A 338 -12.74 14.95 10.42
C ALA A 338 -11.89 15.55 9.30
N VAL A 339 -12.44 15.65 8.08
CA VAL A 339 -11.74 16.26 6.93
C VAL A 339 -11.36 17.72 7.23
N LYS A 340 -12.30 18.55 7.68
CA LYS A 340 -12.06 19.96 8.05
C LYS A 340 -10.96 20.13 9.10
N SER A 341 -10.95 19.23 10.09
CA SER A 341 -9.94 19.26 11.16
C SER A 341 -8.53 18.96 10.64
N LEU A 342 -8.41 18.06 9.66
CA LEU A 342 -7.13 17.75 9.03
C LEU A 342 -6.68 18.85 8.05
N LEU A 343 -7.60 19.45 7.31
CA LEU A 343 -7.31 20.62 6.46
C LEU A 343 -6.77 21.79 7.29
N ARG A 344 -7.42 22.12 8.41
CA ARG A 344 -6.92 23.14 9.34
C ARG A 344 -5.53 22.81 9.88
N LEU A 345 -5.24 21.54 10.15
CA LEU A 345 -3.91 21.12 10.58
C LEU A 345 -2.87 21.28 9.45
N CYS A 346 -3.24 21.01 8.19
CA CYS A 346 -2.37 21.26 7.04
C CYS A 346 -1.99 22.74 6.95
N ASP A 347 -3.00 23.63 7.01
CA ASP A 347 -2.79 25.07 6.92
C ASP A 347 -1.87 25.56 8.05
N LEU A 348 -2.12 25.13 9.30
CA LEU A 348 -1.26 25.49 10.43
C LEU A 348 0.18 25.00 10.28
N LYS A 349 0.40 23.82 9.67
CA LYS A 349 1.73 23.20 9.59
C LYS A 349 2.56 23.73 8.42
N TRP A 350 1.92 24.12 7.32
CA TRP A 350 2.60 24.41 6.05
C TRP A 350 2.26 25.76 5.41
N ALA A 351 1.21 26.48 5.81
CA ALA A 351 0.90 27.78 5.22
C ALA A 351 1.86 28.90 5.67
N ASN A 352 2.43 28.81 6.88
CA ASN A 352 3.24 29.89 7.49
C ASN A 352 4.77 29.69 7.39
N LYS A 353 5.26 28.69 6.64
CA LYS A 353 6.69 28.34 6.62
C LYS A 353 7.56 29.14 5.64
N TRP A 354 6.99 30.12 4.93
CA TRP A 354 7.79 31.14 4.24
C TRP A 354 8.09 32.29 5.22
N SER A 355 9.16 32.14 6.01
CA SER A 355 9.82 33.29 6.65
C SER A 355 11.16 33.45 5.94
N GLY A 356 11.34 34.60 5.27
CA GLY A 356 12.48 34.92 4.43
C GLY A 356 13.79 35.14 5.20
N THR A 357 14.22 34.17 6.00
CA THR A 357 15.62 34.07 6.43
C THR A 357 16.31 33.04 5.55
N SER A 358 16.96 33.58 4.52
CA SER A 358 18.04 32.98 3.77
C SER A 358 19.06 32.37 4.74
N ASP A 359 19.00 31.05 4.93
CA ASP A 359 20.09 30.31 5.56
C ASP A 359 21.19 30.13 4.50
N ASN A 360 22.34 30.73 4.77
CA ASN A 360 23.47 30.80 3.86
C ASN A 360 24.03 29.41 3.57
N GLY A 361 24.10 29.05 2.27
CA GLY A 361 25.15 28.18 1.75
C GLY A 361 24.92 26.67 1.75
N SER A 362 23.71 26.18 1.48
CA SER A 362 23.52 24.74 1.18
C SER A 362 22.50 24.51 0.07
N SER A 363 22.96 23.88 -1.01
CA SER A 363 22.19 23.52 -2.20
C SER A 363 20.93 22.68 -1.89
N GLY A 364 19.79 23.05 -2.48
CA GLY A 364 18.78 22.08 -2.96
C GLY A 364 17.47 21.94 -2.15
N GLY A 365 16.40 22.55 -2.68
CA GLY A 365 14.99 22.17 -2.44
C GLY A 365 14.09 23.31 -1.95
N ARG A 366 13.00 23.60 -2.68
CA ARG A 366 11.93 24.51 -2.22
C ARG A 366 11.38 24.00 -0.88
N GLN A 367 11.17 24.92 0.06
CA GLN A 367 10.60 24.62 1.38
C GLN A 367 9.06 24.46 1.36
N CYS A 368 8.43 24.66 0.19
CA CYS A 368 7.00 24.45 -0.03
C CYS A 368 6.66 22.96 -0.06
N VAL A 369 5.58 22.56 0.63
CA VAL A 369 5.11 21.17 0.71
C VAL A 369 3.77 21.07 -0.01
N PRO A 370 3.68 20.50 -1.22
CA PRO A 370 2.39 20.35 -1.91
C PRO A 370 1.48 19.37 -1.17
N LEU A 371 0.17 19.64 -1.18
CA LEU A 371 -0.86 18.77 -0.61
C LEU A 371 -1.65 18.08 -1.71
N VAL A 372 -1.62 16.75 -1.75
CA VAL A 372 -2.48 15.92 -2.58
C VAL A 372 -3.64 15.39 -1.74
N ILE A 373 -4.88 15.57 -2.20
CA ILE A 373 -6.10 15.14 -1.52
C ILE A 373 -6.78 14.05 -2.35
N ASN A 374 -6.81 12.83 -1.82
CA ASN A 374 -7.55 11.71 -2.42
C ASN A 374 -8.99 11.68 -1.88
N THR A 375 -9.98 11.54 -2.78
CA THR A 375 -11.41 11.51 -2.41
C THR A 375 -12.06 10.14 -2.56
N ASP A 376 -13.16 9.92 -1.84
CA ASP A 376 -14.03 8.75 -2.05
C ASP A 376 -14.54 8.71 -3.52
N GLY A 377 -14.86 7.51 -4.00
CA GLY A 377 -15.48 7.29 -5.31
C GLY A 377 -17.00 7.42 -5.35
N TRP A 378 -17.66 7.81 -4.25
CA TRP A 378 -19.10 8.08 -4.20
C TRP A 378 -19.42 9.48 -4.71
N ILE A 379 -19.86 9.55 -5.97
CA ILE A 379 -20.01 10.80 -6.74
C ILE A 379 -21.47 11.18 -7.05
N LYS A 380 -22.45 10.65 -6.30
CA LYS A 380 -23.89 10.89 -6.56
C LYS A 380 -24.63 11.21 -5.27
N SER A 381 -25.65 12.07 -5.37
CA SER A 381 -26.50 12.48 -4.24
C SER A 381 -25.62 12.94 -3.07
N MET A 382 -25.86 12.47 -1.85
CA MET A 382 -25.05 12.80 -0.66
C MET A 382 -23.53 12.63 -0.86
N GLY A 383 -23.07 11.65 -1.66
CA GLY A 383 -21.64 11.52 -1.96
C GLY A 383 -21.09 12.68 -2.78
N HIS A 384 -21.88 13.18 -3.74
CA HIS A 384 -21.56 14.38 -4.51
C HIS A 384 -21.59 15.62 -3.62
N ASP A 385 -22.59 15.77 -2.75
CA ASP A 385 -22.65 16.87 -1.78
C ASP A 385 -21.41 16.88 -0.88
N LEU A 386 -21.01 15.72 -0.37
CA LEU A 386 -19.78 15.57 0.44
C LEU A 386 -18.53 15.97 -0.35
N LEU A 387 -18.41 15.55 -1.61
CA LEU A 387 -17.30 15.93 -2.48
C LEU A 387 -17.25 17.46 -2.69
N CYS A 388 -18.39 18.08 -3.02
CA CYS A 388 -18.49 19.53 -3.19
C CYS A 388 -18.09 20.28 -1.93
N ASN A 389 -18.54 19.82 -0.76
CA ASN A 389 -18.13 20.39 0.53
C ASN A 389 -16.61 20.26 0.74
N ILE A 390 -16.01 19.10 0.43
CA ILE A 390 -14.55 18.93 0.55
C ILE A 390 -13.80 19.90 -0.37
N ILE A 391 -14.26 20.07 -1.61
CA ILE A 391 -13.67 21.02 -2.56
C ILE A 391 -13.75 22.45 -2.03
N GLN A 392 -14.94 22.88 -1.60
CA GLN A 392 -15.15 24.23 -1.06
C GLN A 392 -14.31 24.48 0.20
N GLU A 393 -14.29 23.54 1.15
CA GLU A 393 -13.59 23.68 2.43
C GLU A 393 -12.06 23.62 2.29
N SER A 394 -11.55 22.87 1.32
CA SER A 394 -10.11 22.80 1.07
C SER A 394 -9.60 23.99 0.26
N ASN A 395 -10.47 24.66 -0.50
CA ASN A 395 -10.15 25.76 -1.41
C ASN A 395 -8.89 25.46 -2.24
N PRO A 396 -8.94 24.44 -3.12
CA PRO A 396 -7.75 23.97 -3.82
C PRO A 396 -7.28 24.94 -4.90
N ASP A 397 -6.06 24.77 -5.37
CA ASP A 397 -5.55 25.43 -6.58
C ASP A 397 -5.93 24.63 -7.83
N HIS A 398 -5.95 23.30 -7.69
CA HIS A 398 -6.20 22.39 -8.79
C HIS A 398 -7.18 21.28 -8.38
N VAL A 399 -8.14 21.00 -9.25
CA VAL A 399 -9.04 19.85 -9.16
C VAL A 399 -8.82 18.96 -10.37
N VAL A 400 -8.27 17.77 -10.14
CA VAL A 400 -8.12 16.73 -11.17
C VAL A 400 -9.35 15.84 -11.15
N GLN A 401 -10.14 15.91 -12.22
CA GLN A 401 -11.32 15.08 -12.43
C GLN A 401 -10.97 13.90 -13.33
N LEU A 402 -10.89 12.69 -12.77
CA LEU A 402 -10.83 11.48 -13.58
C LEU A 402 -12.23 11.17 -14.15
N VAL A 403 -12.40 11.47 -15.43
CA VAL A 403 -13.63 11.25 -16.19
C VAL A 403 -13.82 9.75 -16.44
N ALA A 404 -15.07 9.32 -16.55
CA ALA A 404 -15.40 7.94 -16.89
C ALA A 404 -16.11 7.86 -18.25
N ALA A 405 -15.88 6.76 -18.98
CA ALA A 405 -16.57 6.50 -20.24
C ALA A 405 -18.09 6.27 -20.06
N THR A 406 -18.52 5.86 -18.88
CA THR A 406 -19.94 5.55 -18.60
C THR A 406 -20.66 6.76 -17.98
N LYS A 407 -21.84 7.11 -18.53
CA LYS A 407 -22.70 8.21 -18.01
C LYS A 407 -22.98 8.10 -16.51
N ASN A 408 -23.13 6.87 -16.00
CA ASN A 408 -23.37 6.63 -14.58
C ASN A 408 -22.22 7.02 -13.66
N LYS A 409 -21.03 7.25 -14.20
CA LYS A 409 -19.84 7.67 -13.45
C LYS A 409 -19.43 9.12 -13.75
N GLN A 410 -20.28 9.88 -14.44
CA GLN A 410 -20.11 11.32 -14.67
C GLN A 410 -20.76 12.11 -13.54
N PHE A 411 -20.19 13.26 -13.22
CA PHE A 411 -20.64 14.21 -12.21
C PHE A 411 -20.05 15.59 -12.51
N GLU A 412 -20.67 16.63 -11.99
CA GLU A 412 -20.20 18.01 -12.16
C GLU A 412 -19.34 18.43 -10.97
N ILE A 413 -18.38 19.31 -11.22
CA ILE A 413 -17.55 19.92 -10.18
C ILE A 413 -18.03 21.35 -10.02
N PRO A 414 -18.13 21.88 -8.78
CA PRO A 414 -18.47 23.28 -8.58
C PRO A 414 -17.50 24.21 -9.33
N THR A 415 -18.02 25.13 -10.12
CA THR A 415 -17.23 26.06 -10.94
C THR A 415 -17.11 27.46 -10.33
N GLU A 416 -17.76 27.70 -9.20
CA GLU A 416 -17.82 28.99 -8.52
C GLU A 416 -16.51 29.37 -7.80
N GLY A 417 -15.57 28.44 -7.69
CA GLY A 417 -14.28 28.67 -7.03
C GLY A 417 -13.17 29.15 -7.96
N THR A 418 -12.02 29.49 -7.38
CA THR A 418 -10.82 29.95 -8.11
C THR A 418 -9.93 28.81 -8.62
N TRP A 419 -10.32 27.55 -8.39
CA TRP A 419 -9.52 26.40 -8.76
C TRP A 419 -9.55 26.11 -10.26
N GLN A 420 -8.42 25.63 -10.78
CA GLN A 420 -8.34 25.12 -12.15
C GLN A 420 -8.78 23.67 -12.21
N ILE A 421 -9.70 23.35 -13.13
CA ILE A 421 -10.22 22.00 -13.33
C ILE A 421 -9.44 21.32 -14.45
N HIS A 422 -8.88 20.15 -14.16
CA HIS A 422 -8.17 19.30 -15.10
C HIS A 422 -9.01 18.04 -15.35
N ALA A 423 -9.77 18.03 -16.44
CA ALA A 423 -10.53 16.85 -16.85
C ALA A 423 -9.60 15.84 -17.55
N VAL A 424 -9.45 14.66 -16.95
CA VAL A 424 -8.53 13.63 -17.41
C VAL A 424 -9.33 12.40 -17.87
N PRO A 425 -9.10 11.88 -19.08
CA PRO A 425 -9.74 10.67 -19.57
C PRO A 425 -9.54 9.47 -18.63
N PRO A 426 -10.48 8.50 -18.64
CA PRO A 426 -10.34 7.30 -17.82
C PRO A 426 -9.06 6.55 -18.17
N TRP A 427 -8.53 5.84 -17.18
CA TRP A 427 -7.50 4.85 -17.43
C TRP A 427 -8.10 3.72 -18.28
N ASP A 428 -7.71 3.62 -19.56
CA ASP A 428 -8.18 2.58 -20.47
C ASP A 428 -7.21 1.38 -20.45
N PRO A 429 -7.60 0.23 -19.88
CA PRO A 429 -6.80 -0.99 -19.98
C PRO A 429 -6.89 -1.54 -21.41
N ILE A 430 -5.91 -1.21 -22.25
CA ILE A 430 -5.73 -1.92 -23.52
C ILE A 430 -5.23 -3.34 -23.21
N GLY A 431 -6.05 -4.37 -23.48
CA GLY A 431 -5.63 -5.79 -23.47
C GLY A 431 -6.48 -6.78 -22.67
N LEU A 432 -6.04 -8.04 -22.60
CA LEU A 432 -6.70 -9.18 -21.94
C LEU A 432 -6.98 -8.88 -20.46
N THR A 433 -8.25 -8.81 -20.06
CA THR A 433 -8.63 -8.46 -18.69
C THR A 433 -8.53 -9.65 -17.73
N GLN A 434 -7.40 -9.81 -17.02
CA GLN A 434 -7.44 -10.52 -15.72
C GLN A 434 -8.52 -9.90 -14.83
N SER A 435 -9.29 -10.75 -14.13
CA SER A 435 -10.35 -10.29 -13.25
C SER A 435 -9.74 -9.47 -12.11
N PRO A 436 -10.18 -8.21 -11.93
CA PRO A 436 -9.66 -7.38 -10.84
C PRO A 436 -10.07 -7.99 -9.49
N ARG A 437 -9.18 -7.91 -8.50
CA ARG A 437 -9.52 -8.25 -7.11
C ARG A 437 -10.63 -7.33 -6.61
N SER A 438 -11.57 -7.90 -5.87
CA SER A 438 -12.68 -7.15 -5.32
C SER A 438 -12.21 -6.14 -4.27
N SER A 439 -12.96 -5.05 -4.08
CA SER A 439 -12.72 -4.11 -2.98
C SER A 439 -12.82 -4.79 -1.59
N LYS A 440 -13.49 -5.94 -1.50
CA LYS A 440 -13.55 -6.75 -0.28
C LYS A 440 -12.19 -7.39 0.00
N GLU A 441 -11.63 -8.11 -0.97
CA GLU A 441 -10.29 -8.71 -0.87
C GLU A 441 -9.21 -7.67 -0.58
N LEU A 442 -9.23 -6.53 -1.28
CA LEU A 442 -8.23 -5.47 -1.08
C LEU A 442 -8.29 -4.87 0.33
N ARG A 443 -9.44 -4.91 1.02
CA ARG A 443 -9.54 -4.52 2.44
C ARG A 443 -8.93 -5.57 3.36
N LYS A 444 -9.13 -6.86 3.05
CA LYS A 444 -8.47 -7.96 3.78
C LYS A 444 -6.95 -7.84 3.69
N TYR A 445 -6.40 -7.60 2.50
CA TYR A 445 -4.96 -7.43 2.30
C TYR A 445 -4.38 -6.27 3.10
N ARG A 446 -5.11 -5.14 3.23
CA ARG A 446 -4.70 -4.04 4.12
C ARG A 446 -4.63 -4.47 5.57
N LEU A 447 -5.59 -5.25 6.05
CA LEU A 447 -5.59 -5.73 7.42
C LEU A 447 -4.45 -6.72 7.67
N HIS A 448 -4.22 -7.67 6.76
CA HIS A 448 -3.05 -8.56 6.84
C HIS A 448 -1.75 -7.77 6.83
N SER A 449 -1.60 -6.81 5.91
CA SER A 449 -0.42 -5.95 5.86
C SER A 449 -0.24 -5.14 7.16
N TYR A 450 -1.32 -4.79 7.85
CA TYR A 450 -1.26 -3.90 9.02
C TYR A 450 -0.90 -4.70 10.26
N PHE A 451 -1.62 -5.80 10.51
CA PHE A 451 -1.41 -6.64 11.69
C PHE A 451 -0.26 -7.63 11.55
N LEU A 452 0.03 -8.10 10.34
CA LEU A 452 0.93 -9.24 10.09
C LEU A 452 2.18 -8.90 9.26
N SER A 453 2.48 -7.61 9.01
CA SER A 453 3.70 -7.19 8.30
C SER A 453 5.01 -7.59 8.98
N ARG A 454 4.97 -7.92 10.27
CA ARG A 454 6.14 -8.36 11.05
C ARG A 454 6.16 -9.87 11.32
N ILE A 455 5.13 -10.59 10.90
CA ILE A 455 5.02 -12.04 11.14
C ILE A 455 5.56 -12.77 9.91
N ARG A 456 6.71 -13.41 10.08
CA ARG A 456 7.34 -14.23 9.03
C ARG A 456 6.39 -15.32 8.57
N CYS A 457 6.40 -15.58 7.26
CA CYS A 457 5.62 -16.62 6.63
C CYS A 457 6.56 -17.75 6.22
N ASP A 458 6.75 -18.72 7.11
CA ASP A 458 7.67 -19.86 6.92
C ASP A 458 7.01 -21.03 6.17
N LEU A 459 5.98 -20.73 5.38
CA LEU A 459 5.31 -21.74 4.57
C LEU A 459 6.27 -22.28 3.49
N PRO A 460 6.23 -23.59 3.21
CA PRO A 460 6.98 -24.17 2.09
C PRO A 460 6.71 -23.42 0.79
N ARG A 461 7.75 -23.21 -0.03
CA ARG A 461 7.64 -22.49 -1.31
C ARG A 461 6.55 -23.05 -2.22
N THR A 462 6.31 -24.35 -2.17
CA THR A 462 5.25 -25.04 -2.94
C THR A 462 3.84 -24.53 -2.61
N LEU A 463 3.60 -24.05 -1.39
CA LEU A 463 2.34 -23.42 -1.00
C LEU A 463 2.25 -21.95 -1.44
N LEU A 464 3.40 -21.26 -1.53
CA LEU A 464 3.50 -19.87 -1.96
C LEU A 464 3.46 -19.70 -3.49
N GLN A 465 3.77 -20.76 -4.23
CA GLN A 465 3.69 -20.76 -5.69
C GLN A 465 2.24 -20.62 -6.19
N ASN A 466 2.08 -19.93 -7.31
CA ASN A 466 0.80 -19.74 -8.00
C ASN A 466 -0.30 -19.01 -7.21
N LEU A 467 0.02 -18.32 -6.10
CA LEU A 467 -0.94 -17.50 -5.34
C LEU A 467 -1.63 -16.41 -6.19
N HIS A 468 -1.03 -16.06 -7.33
CA HIS A 468 -1.57 -15.08 -8.27
C HIS A 468 -2.69 -15.60 -9.18
N VAL A 469 -2.80 -16.92 -9.41
CA VAL A 469 -3.69 -17.51 -10.43
C VAL A 469 -5.15 -17.57 -10.00
N LEU A 470 -5.43 -17.64 -8.69
CA LEU A 470 -6.79 -17.83 -8.17
C LEU A 470 -7.17 -16.69 -7.24
N SER A 471 -8.36 -16.12 -7.45
CA SER A 471 -8.77 -14.98 -6.62
C SER A 471 -9.01 -15.38 -5.16
N GLU A 472 -9.73 -16.48 -4.89
CA GLU A 472 -9.89 -16.97 -3.53
C GLU A 472 -10.12 -18.50 -3.59
N LYS A 473 -9.39 -19.28 -2.78
CA LYS A 473 -9.86 -20.47 -2.03
C LYS A 473 -8.71 -21.12 -1.25
N ASN A 474 -8.54 -20.70 0.00
CA ASN A 474 -8.21 -21.56 1.14
C ASN A 474 -6.83 -22.24 1.18
N ARG A 475 -5.82 -21.77 0.44
CA ARG A 475 -4.47 -22.37 0.54
C ARG A 475 -3.73 -21.96 1.80
N ILE A 476 -3.71 -20.65 2.09
CA ILE A 476 -2.94 -20.08 3.21
C ILE A 476 -3.82 -19.37 4.24
N ASP A 477 -5.14 -19.34 4.06
CA ASP A 477 -6.06 -18.63 4.96
C ASP A 477 -6.00 -19.19 6.39
N SER A 478 -5.90 -20.52 6.52
CA SER A 478 -5.69 -21.18 7.82
C SER A 478 -4.37 -20.73 8.47
N SER A 479 -3.31 -20.62 7.69
CA SER A 479 -2.01 -20.14 8.18
C SER A 479 -2.04 -18.67 8.58
N ILE A 480 -2.74 -17.82 7.81
CA ILE A 480 -2.97 -16.41 8.16
C ILE A 480 -3.79 -16.32 9.45
N TYR A 481 -4.80 -17.15 9.62
CA TYR A 481 -5.59 -17.23 10.85
C TYR A 481 -4.71 -17.62 12.05
N CYS A 482 -3.90 -18.66 11.92
CA CYS A 482 -2.95 -19.07 12.95
C CYS A 482 -1.98 -17.92 13.30
N ALA A 483 -1.51 -17.17 12.30
CA ALA A 483 -0.68 -15.98 12.52
C ALA A 483 -1.41 -14.92 13.36
N TYR A 484 -2.69 -14.65 13.09
CA TYR A 484 -3.50 -13.78 13.95
C TYR A 484 -3.68 -14.31 15.36
N ALA A 485 -3.88 -15.62 15.54
CA ALA A 485 -4.06 -16.25 16.85
C ALA A 485 -2.77 -16.20 17.71
N GLN A 486 -1.61 -16.25 17.06
CA GLN A 486 -0.30 -16.17 17.71
C GLN A 486 0.10 -14.74 18.12
N LEU A 487 -0.58 -13.70 17.61
CA LEU A 487 -0.29 -12.33 18.03
C LEU A 487 -0.49 -12.15 19.55
N PRO A 488 0.47 -11.58 20.28
CA PRO A 488 0.32 -11.32 21.71
C PRO A 488 -0.67 -10.16 21.94
N PRO A 489 -1.74 -10.33 22.73
CA PRO A 489 -2.66 -9.25 23.04
C PRO A 489 -2.14 -8.34 24.16
N PHE A 490 -2.45 -7.05 24.06
CA PHE A 490 -2.42 -6.13 25.20
C PHE A 490 -3.60 -6.41 26.12
N VAL A 491 -3.35 -6.50 27.42
CA VAL A 491 -4.41 -6.63 28.44
C VAL A 491 -4.80 -5.22 28.89
N VAL A 492 -6.06 -4.84 28.66
CA VAL A 492 -6.57 -3.50 28.96
C VAL A 492 -7.71 -3.60 29.96
N SER A 493 -7.55 -2.97 31.13
CA SER A 493 -8.62 -2.90 32.14
C SER A 493 -9.78 -2.01 31.65
N PHE A 494 -11.01 -2.42 31.96
CA PHE A 494 -12.23 -1.64 31.67
C PHE A 494 -12.21 -0.23 32.28
N ASP A 495 -11.42 -0.02 33.34
CA ASP A 495 -11.35 1.26 34.05
C ASP A 495 -10.39 2.26 33.39
N ARG A 496 -9.54 1.79 32.45
CA ARG A 496 -8.53 2.61 31.77
C ARG A 496 -8.99 3.16 30.43
N VAL A 497 -10.08 2.65 29.88
CA VAL A 497 -10.58 3.03 28.55
C VAL A 497 -12.08 3.23 28.54
N ASP A 498 -12.51 4.25 27.81
CA ASP A 498 -13.90 4.44 27.43
C ASP A 498 -14.20 3.72 26.12
N VAL A 499 -15.48 3.40 25.88
CA VAL A 499 -15.94 2.80 24.63
C VAL A 499 -16.98 3.70 23.97
N ALA A 500 -16.84 3.93 22.68
CA ALA A 500 -17.84 4.57 21.82
C ALA A 500 -18.18 3.68 20.62
N PHE A 501 -19.31 3.96 19.97
CA PHE A 501 -19.79 3.22 18.81
C PHE A 501 -19.87 4.13 17.60
N ALA A 502 -19.25 3.73 16.48
CA ALA A 502 -19.43 4.42 15.23
C ALA A 502 -20.79 4.05 14.61
N GLY A 503 -21.70 5.01 14.55
CA GLY A 503 -23.04 4.84 13.98
C GLY A 503 -24.04 4.19 14.93
N SER A 504 -24.17 2.87 14.88
CA SER A 504 -25.27 2.15 15.55
C SER A 504 -25.11 2.07 17.07
N SER A 505 -26.17 2.39 17.81
CA SER A 505 -26.25 2.16 19.26
C SER A 505 -26.40 0.66 19.58
N VAL A 506 -25.82 0.23 20.69
CA VAL A 506 -25.91 -1.14 21.20
C VAL A 506 -26.62 -1.10 22.55
N ALA A 507 -27.58 -2.01 22.76
CA ALA A 507 -28.27 -2.14 24.04
C ALA A 507 -27.26 -2.45 25.17
N PRO A 508 -27.40 -1.88 26.39
CA PRO A 508 -26.45 -2.09 27.48
C PRO A 508 -26.18 -3.57 27.81
N SER A 509 -27.19 -4.44 27.69
CA SER A 509 -27.08 -5.88 27.92
C SER A 509 -26.24 -6.62 26.87
N GLN A 510 -26.09 -6.06 25.67
CA GLN A 510 -25.37 -6.65 24.54
C GLN A 510 -23.98 -6.06 24.34
N LEU A 511 -23.59 -5.11 25.20
CA LEU A 511 -22.39 -4.31 25.04
C LEU A 511 -21.11 -5.16 25.00
N LEU A 512 -20.90 -6.03 25.99
CA LEU A 512 -19.70 -6.87 26.05
C LEU A 512 -19.64 -7.87 24.89
N PHE A 513 -20.79 -8.41 24.48
CA PHE A 513 -20.89 -9.30 23.32
C PHE A 513 -20.53 -8.57 22.03
N SER A 514 -20.94 -7.30 21.88
CA SER A 514 -20.65 -6.49 20.69
C SER A 514 -19.19 -6.08 20.54
N LEU A 515 -18.44 -6.07 21.66
CA LEU A 515 -17.03 -5.73 21.71
C LEU A 515 -16.14 -6.93 21.44
N ASN A 516 -16.62 -8.13 21.71
CA ASN A 516 -15.85 -9.31 21.43
C ASN A 516 -15.72 -9.53 19.90
N ALA A 517 -14.52 -9.88 19.44
CA ALA A 517 -14.19 -10.13 18.03
C ALA A 517 -14.58 -8.96 17.11
N CYS A 518 -14.21 -7.72 17.47
CA CYS A 518 -14.51 -6.53 16.68
C CYS A 518 -13.27 -5.69 16.36
N VAL A 519 -13.33 -4.95 15.26
CA VAL A 519 -12.34 -3.92 14.92
C VAL A 519 -12.70 -2.62 15.65
N VAL A 520 -11.70 -2.02 16.28
CA VAL A 520 -11.81 -0.76 17.03
C VAL A 520 -10.80 0.27 16.55
N GLY A 521 -11.18 1.54 16.55
CA GLY A 521 -10.26 2.67 16.47
C GLY A 521 -9.65 2.96 17.83
N LEU A 522 -8.33 3.13 17.88
CA LEU A 522 -7.56 3.39 19.09
C LEU A 522 -7.36 4.91 19.23
N CYS A 523 -8.17 5.55 20.05
CA CYS A 523 -8.29 7.00 20.08
C CYS A 523 -7.83 7.61 21.42
N VAL A 524 -7.45 8.89 21.35
CA VAL A 524 -7.14 9.73 22.50
C VAL A 524 -8.24 10.77 22.64
N ASN A 525 -9.11 10.59 23.62
CA ASN A 525 -10.12 11.56 24.03
C ASN A 525 -9.49 12.57 25.02
N PRO A 526 -9.35 13.85 24.65
CA PRO A 526 -8.80 14.87 25.55
C PRO A 526 -9.68 15.13 26.77
N ASN A 527 -10.98 14.86 26.67
CA ASN A 527 -11.95 15.05 27.74
C ASN A 527 -12.08 13.82 28.65
N TYR A 528 -11.21 12.82 28.48
CA TYR A 528 -11.21 11.63 29.32
C TYR A 528 -10.96 12.02 30.78
N LYS A 529 -11.88 11.64 31.65
CA LYS A 529 -11.75 11.79 33.10
C LYS A 529 -11.43 10.42 33.69
N PRO A 530 -10.21 10.22 34.25
CA PRO A 530 -9.89 9.00 34.97
C PRO A 530 -10.91 8.77 36.07
N ILE A 531 -11.34 7.53 36.21
CA ILE A 531 -12.32 7.20 37.24
C ILE A 531 -11.58 7.15 38.58
N LYS A 532 -12.02 7.95 39.57
CA LYS A 532 -11.43 7.96 40.91
C LYS A 532 -11.65 6.59 41.56
N ASP A 533 -10.57 5.89 41.90
CA ASP A 533 -10.66 4.59 42.57
C ASP A 533 -11.16 4.77 44.00
N ASP A 534 -12.42 4.40 44.23
CA ASP A 534 -12.93 4.17 45.56
C ASP A 534 -12.51 2.76 45.99
N LYS A 535 -11.45 2.66 46.80
CA LYS A 535 -10.92 1.38 47.29
C LYS A 535 -11.93 0.57 48.11
N THR A 536 -13.06 1.16 48.49
CA THR A 536 -14.05 0.54 49.36
C THR A 536 -15.08 -0.33 48.64
N LYS A 537 -15.22 -0.24 47.30
CA LYS A 537 -16.16 -1.06 46.52
C LYS A 537 -15.57 -1.55 45.18
N PRO A 538 -15.54 -2.87 44.92
CA PRO A 538 -15.14 -3.37 43.61
C PRO A 538 -16.15 -2.92 42.55
N ARG A 539 -15.66 -2.31 41.46
CA ARG A 539 -16.53 -1.93 40.34
C ARG A 539 -17.02 -3.17 39.60
N MET A 540 -18.30 -3.14 39.24
CA MET A 540 -18.95 -4.18 38.46
C MET A 540 -19.46 -3.59 37.13
N GLY A 541 -19.74 -4.48 36.17
CA GLY A 541 -20.35 -4.10 34.89
C GLY A 541 -19.36 -3.85 33.77
N PRO A 542 -19.78 -3.20 32.68
CA PRO A 542 -18.95 -2.97 31.50
C PRO A 542 -18.04 -1.74 31.61
N PRO A 543 -17.17 -1.48 30.61
CA PRO A 543 -16.47 -0.19 30.47
C PRO A 543 -17.44 1.00 30.36
N ARG A 544 -16.96 2.20 30.69
CA ARG A 544 -17.74 3.44 30.56
C ARG A 544 -18.03 3.72 29.08
N ILE A 545 -19.29 4.00 28.78
CA ILE A 545 -19.73 4.31 27.41
C ILE A 545 -19.81 5.81 27.19
N VAL A 546 -19.23 6.25 26.08
CA VAL A 546 -19.32 7.61 25.57
C VAL A 546 -20.45 7.64 24.54
N LEU A 547 -21.57 8.26 24.92
CA LEU A 547 -22.80 8.29 24.12
C LEU A 547 -22.75 9.29 22.95
N GLN A 548 -21.98 10.38 23.09
CA GLN A 548 -21.83 11.39 22.06
C GLN A 548 -20.55 11.12 21.24
N PRO A 549 -20.57 11.23 19.90
CA PRO A 549 -19.39 11.08 19.08
C PRO A 549 -18.25 12.00 19.54
N ALA A 550 -17.20 11.41 20.11
CA ALA A 550 -16.01 12.13 20.51
C ALA A 550 -15.16 12.43 19.27
N HIS A 551 -14.85 13.71 19.05
CA HIS A 551 -13.91 14.12 18.00
C HIS A 551 -12.47 13.89 18.45
N ALA A 552 -12.08 12.62 18.49
CA ALA A 552 -10.84 12.15 19.09
C ALA A 552 -9.82 11.76 18.01
N PRO A 553 -8.56 12.26 18.07
CA PRO A 553 -7.49 11.75 17.25
C PRO A 553 -7.32 10.24 17.41
N CYS A 554 -7.20 9.55 16.28
CA CYS A 554 -6.96 8.12 16.20
C CYS A 554 -5.48 7.85 15.98
N LEU A 555 -4.91 6.91 16.75
CA LEU A 555 -3.52 6.48 16.65
C LEU A 555 -3.34 5.29 15.71
N GLY A 556 -4.44 4.59 15.40
CA GLY A 556 -4.47 3.41 14.54
C GLY A 556 -5.69 2.54 14.89
N ILE A 557 -5.74 1.34 14.34
CA ILE A 557 -6.80 0.37 14.63
C ILE A 557 -6.29 -0.81 15.46
N GLY A 558 -7.21 -1.52 16.09
CA GLY A 558 -6.96 -2.76 16.81
C GLY A 558 -8.12 -3.74 16.68
N ILE A 559 -7.90 -4.98 17.13
CA ILE A 559 -8.92 -6.02 17.22
C ILE A 559 -9.10 -6.39 18.69
N ILE A 560 -10.31 -6.28 19.22
CA ILE A 560 -10.63 -6.89 20.52
C ILE A 560 -10.79 -8.39 20.26
N ARG A 561 -9.78 -9.18 20.62
CA ARG A 561 -9.78 -10.63 20.45
C ARG A 561 -10.77 -11.31 21.40
N ALA A 562 -10.76 -10.87 22.66
CA ALA A 562 -11.56 -11.47 23.72
C ALA A 562 -11.88 -10.43 24.80
N VAL A 563 -12.96 -10.71 25.52
CA VAL A 563 -13.45 -9.91 26.64
C VAL A 563 -13.59 -10.81 27.86
N ASP A 564 -12.88 -10.50 28.94
CA ASP A 564 -13.04 -11.17 30.23
C ASP A 564 -13.90 -10.26 31.13
N ALA A 565 -15.18 -10.59 31.24
CA ALA A 565 -16.14 -9.85 32.05
C ALA A 565 -15.86 -10.02 33.56
N THR A 566 -15.33 -11.16 33.97
CA THR A 566 -15.05 -11.49 35.38
C THR A 566 -13.86 -10.69 35.89
N LYS A 567 -12.77 -10.65 35.12
CA LYS A 567 -11.57 -9.85 35.45
C LYS A 567 -11.68 -8.40 34.98
N ARG A 568 -12.73 -8.04 34.24
CA ARG A 568 -12.94 -6.70 33.64
C ARG A 568 -11.77 -6.28 32.75
N GLN A 569 -11.39 -7.15 31.84
CA GLN A 569 -10.24 -6.98 30.94
C GLN A 569 -10.62 -7.21 29.48
N LEU A 570 -10.03 -6.40 28.59
CA LEU A 570 -10.07 -6.57 27.14
C LEU A 570 -8.72 -7.08 26.65
N PHE A 571 -8.73 -8.04 25.73
CA PHE A 571 -7.53 -8.51 25.04
C PHE A 571 -7.44 -7.87 23.66
N LEU A 572 -6.56 -6.89 23.51
CA LEU A 572 -6.46 -6.03 22.33
C LEU A 572 -5.25 -6.41 21.46
N LEU A 573 -5.48 -6.71 20.19
CA LEU A 573 -4.42 -6.85 19.19
C LEU A 573 -4.17 -5.51 18.49
N SER A 574 -2.91 -5.09 18.39
CA SER A 574 -2.51 -3.93 17.60
C SER A 574 -1.03 -4.05 17.22
N PRO A 575 -0.62 -3.66 16.00
CA PRO A 575 0.80 -3.58 15.62
C PRO A 575 1.50 -2.34 16.21
N LEU A 576 0.74 -1.42 16.84
CA LEU A 576 1.29 -0.21 17.42
C LEU A 576 2.22 -0.53 18.62
N PRO A 577 3.36 0.16 18.75
CA PRO A 577 4.23 0.03 19.92
C PRO A 577 3.49 0.33 21.23
N LEU A 578 3.90 -0.33 22.32
CA LEU A 578 3.35 -0.10 23.66
C LEU A 578 3.43 1.38 24.08
N SER A 579 4.48 2.10 23.66
CA SER A 579 4.66 3.53 23.91
C SER A 579 3.55 4.41 23.32
N ILE A 580 2.87 3.93 22.26
CA ILE A 580 1.71 4.57 21.63
C ILE A 580 0.42 4.05 22.26
N VAL A 581 0.28 2.72 22.39
CA VAL A 581 -0.94 2.08 22.91
C VAL A 581 -1.28 2.53 24.33
N LYS A 582 -0.27 2.78 25.18
CA LYS A 582 -0.49 3.28 26.56
C LYS A 582 -1.22 4.63 26.64
N ASN A 583 -1.24 5.41 25.56
CA ASN A 583 -1.90 6.71 25.51
C ASN A 583 -3.38 6.60 25.09
N VAL A 584 -3.82 5.42 24.65
CA VAL A 584 -5.19 5.16 24.22
C VAL A 584 -6.10 5.14 25.44
N ASN A 585 -7.13 5.98 25.43
CA ASN A 585 -8.13 6.07 26.50
C ASN A 585 -9.58 5.99 25.98
N LEU A 586 -9.76 5.86 24.66
CA LEU A 586 -11.05 5.68 24.00
C LEU A 586 -10.93 4.62 22.90
N LEU A 587 -11.79 3.60 22.94
CA LEU A 587 -11.97 2.62 21.89
C LEU A 587 -13.25 2.92 21.12
N ILE A 588 -13.15 3.16 19.82
CA ILE A 588 -14.32 3.39 18.96
C ILE A 588 -14.62 2.11 18.18
N ARG A 589 -15.68 1.40 18.54
CA ARG A 589 -16.11 0.17 17.88
C ARG A 589 -16.67 0.47 16.49
N SER A 590 -16.18 -0.26 15.49
CA SER A 590 -16.58 -0.12 14.10
C SER A 590 -17.79 -0.98 13.75
N SER A 591 -18.48 -0.67 12.65
CA SER A 591 -19.44 -1.58 12.02
C SER A 591 -18.81 -2.45 10.93
N ILE A 592 -17.47 -2.50 10.85
CA ILE A 592 -16.75 -3.29 9.86
C ILE A 592 -16.72 -4.74 10.36
N PRO A 593 -17.31 -5.71 9.63
CA PRO A 593 -17.35 -7.10 10.08
C PRO A 593 -15.95 -7.72 10.08
N LEU A 594 -15.69 -8.56 11.08
CA LEU A 594 -14.44 -9.32 11.23
C LEU A 594 -14.52 -10.71 10.59
N ASP A 595 -15.73 -11.14 10.23
CA ASP A 595 -16.09 -12.46 9.66
C ASP A 595 -15.19 -12.87 8.48
N ASP A 596 -14.71 -11.89 7.73
CA ASP A 596 -13.84 -12.06 6.58
C ASP A 596 -12.36 -12.36 6.90
N ILE A 597 -11.94 -12.21 8.15
CA ILE A 597 -10.54 -12.31 8.63
C ILE A 597 -10.33 -13.54 9.51
N ILE A 598 -11.35 -13.96 10.26
CA ILE A 598 -11.22 -14.92 11.37
C ILE A 598 -11.98 -16.25 11.12
N LEU A 599 -12.99 -16.30 10.25
CA LEU A 599 -13.90 -17.47 10.17
C LEU A 599 -13.55 -18.52 9.10
N SER A 600 -12.38 -18.45 8.45
CA SER A 600 -12.01 -19.38 7.36
C SER A 600 -11.16 -20.58 7.82
N ALA A 601 -11.07 -20.86 9.12
CA ALA A 601 -10.38 -22.04 9.63
C ALA A 601 -11.10 -23.32 9.15
N ARG A 602 -10.39 -24.16 8.40
CA ARG A 602 -10.87 -25.47 7.91
C ARG A 602 -10.86 -26.56 8.98
N GLU A 603 -10.26 -26.30 10.14
CA GLU A 603 -10.24 -27.24 11.25
C GLU A 603 -11.33 -26.89 12.24
N ALA A 604 -12.14 -27.91 12.56
CA ALA A 604 -13.11 -27.92 13.65
C ALA A 604 -12.38 -27.90 15.01
N ALA A 605 -11.51 -26.92 15.24
CA ALA A 605 -11.19 -26.54 16.59
C ALA A 605 -12.44 -25.83 17.12
N GLN A 606 -12.89 -26.20 18.33
CA GLN A 606 -13.90 -25.48 19.11
C GLN A 606 -13.43 -24.04 19.33
N THR A 607 -13.54 -23.24 18.30
CA THR A 607 -13.08 -21.87 18.22
C THR A 607 -14.28 -21.03 18.54
N PRO A 608 -14.20 -20.17 19.58
CA PRO A 608 -15.28 -19.26 19.84
C PRO A 608 -15.54 -18.47 18.54
N TYR A 609 -16.82 -18.36 18.15
CA TYR A 609 -17.32 -17.62 16.97
C TYR A 609 -17.36 -18.35 15.63
N VAL A 610 -16.84 -19.58 15.50
CA VAL A 610 -17.06 -20.39 14.29
C VAL A 610 -18.33 -21.23 14.46
N VAL A 611 -19.40 -20.88 13.75
CA VAL A 611 -20.63 -21.66 13.67
C VAL A 611 -20.59 -22.44 12.35
N THR A 612 -20.19 -23.72 12.39
CA THR A 612 -20.08 -24.57 11.19
C THR A 612 -21.42 -25.13 10.70
N ASP A 613 -22.47 -25.14 11.53
CA ASP A 613 -23.72 -25.86 11.21
C ASP A 613 -24.98 -25.11 11.64
N VAL A 614 -25.26 -23.93 11.08
CA VAL A 614 -26.60 -23.32 11.20
C VAL A 614 -27.08 -22.87 9.82
N ILE A 615 -28.12 -23.53 9.33
CA ILE A 615 -28.96 -23.06 8.22
C ILE A 615 -29.29 -21.60 8.52
N SER A 616 -28.93 -20.69 7.61
CA SER A 616 -29.16 -19.25 7.70
C SER A 616 -30.66 -18.94 7.83
N SER A 617 -31.18 -19.10 9.04
CA SER A 617 -32.47 -18.59 9.44
C SER A 617 -32.25 -17.13 9.82
N ASN A 618 -32.88 -16.22 9.09
CA ASN A 618 -32.89 -14.81 9.40
C ASN A 618 -33.36 -14.62 10.85
N GLY A 619 -32.47 -14.23 11.77
CA GLY A 619 -32.87 -13.76 13.10
C GLY A 619 -32.05 -14.22 14.32
N THR A 620 -31.10 -15.13 14.20
CA THR A 620 -30.36 -15.68 15.37
C THR A 620 -28.88 -15.27 15.45
N GLY A 621 -28.59 -14.01 15.15
CA GLY A 621 -27.26 -13.43 15.38
C GLY A 621 -27.36 -11.96 15.80
N SER A 622 -26.40 -11.48 16.58
CA SER A 622 -26.21 -10.07 16.97
C SER A 622 -25.83 -9.15 15.79
N ALA A 623 -26.13 -9.55 14.56
CA ALA A 623 -25.94 -8.74 13.38
C ALA A 623 -26.97 -7.60 13.38
N VAL A 624 -26.48 -6.39 13.13
CA VAL A 624 -27.29 -5.18 13.06
C VAL A 624 -28.40 -5.35 12.02
N MET A 625 -29.65 -5.19 12.45
CA MET A 625 -30.81 -5.16 11.57
C MET A 625 -30.68 -3.95 10.63
N GLN A 626 -30.23 -4.18 9.41
CA GLN A 626 -30.18 -3.13 8.39
C GLN A 626 -31.61 -2.85 7.91
N SER A 627 -32.18 -1.71 8.30
CA SER A 627 -33.48 -1.30 7.75
C SER A 627 -33.28 -0.99 6.26
N ARG A 628 -33.94 -1.77 5.40
CA ARG A 628 -33.96 -1.54 3.96
C ARG A 628 -35.04 -0.50 3.64
N ASN A 629 -34.74 0.78 3.84
CA ASN A 629 -35.72 1.86 3.60
C ASN A 629 -35.93 2.21 2.10
N ASN A 630 -35.47 1.38 1.15
CA ASN A 630 -35.58 1.65 -0.29
C ASN A 630 -36.39 0.62 -1.08
N PHE A 631 -37.45 0.05 -0.50
CA PHE A 631 -38.53 -0.53 -1.30
C PHE A 631 -39.69 0.46 -1.38
N LYS A 632 -39.81 1.15 -2.52
CA LYS A 632 -41.11 1.69 -2.93
C LYS A 632 -42.05 0.49 -3.04
N ARG A 633 -42.94 0.31 -2.05
CA ARG A 633 -44.08 -0.59 -2.18
C ARG A 633 -44.84 -0.14 -3.43
N LYS A 634 -44.96 -1.03 -4.41
CA LYS A 634 -45.93 -0.89 -5.50
C LYS A 634 -47.27 -0.60 -4.83
N ARG A 635 -47.87 0.57 -5.10
CA ARG A 635 -49.26 0.80 -4.74
C ARG A 635 -50.08 -0.09 -5.65
N ASP A 636 -50.77 -1.06 -5.06
CA ASP A 636 -51.90 -1.72 -5.69
C ASP A 636 -53.09 -0.76 -5.75
N GLY A 637 -53.88 -0.86 -6.83
CA GLY A 637 -55.15 -0.17 -7.07
C GLY A 637 -55.09 0.81 -8.24
N LYS A 638 -55.89 0.69 -9.30
CA LYS A 638 -57.11 -0.08 -9.58
C LYS A 638 -57.10 -0.54 -11.03
#